data_AF-A0A238BHL0-F1
#
_entry.id   AF-A0A238BHL0-F1
#
_cell.length_a   1.000
_cell.length_b   1.000
_cell.length_c   1.000
_cell.angle_alpha   90.00
_cell.angle_beta   90.00
_cell.angle_gamma   90.00
#
_symmetry.space_group_name_H-M   'P 1'
#
loop_
_entity.id
_entity.type
_entity.pdbx_description
1 polymer ?
#
loop_
_entity_poly.entity_id
_entity_poly.type
_entity_poly.pdbx_seq_one_letter_code
_entity_poly.pdbx_strand_id
1 'polypeptide(L)'
;MKVLWWNAPYNYILHLSLVFAVVPWLYSYFNEQHRKQSYSVEQTVMLAWDKVITQPTVLFRKVVIGHISDPKMFQALVQFASEPRHRPRHYIGGNAALIAQKIANSFPKTTAYLVGPIGPRSQVLLHPSIVRTNSTRIVKDELHVIIEYKQGEILDEYVAPASSRFITSHDQYSGSAVVIEMFFKAINQFSPDLVILAGVHLLQNQNKEMRMEKLRLIKRSLLQIEHNIPIHFQVGNVGNPDHVAELLNRIVPHVDSLGLNEQELALLSNVGNGPHTNLYPTFPGAIHVHKVVEMLYWLITKFGHDSSDPQSKNYKYRLSRIHFHSLTFHLMVYKGADWSNLAAGLVAGAKVAALQSCKITNDFDMDNLELRTSKAQLLDKEIGKQYVFEPQSANMQIPNQNSWYWRFCLNCWTYILSVLSLFFLICEMAFFRKHVMLDSLKLIRLNKRNTSSSKDEPVKWLDDAATYADVQTSFVDPCTSLPYPEKELHRFLENKTPKIVEKVDNKTDDRRRNAWKLDFSHIPIEEQVVVLFPGQGAQYVGIGKKVMDCGRAIDVYKKASEILQYDLLKLCLEGPKSKLDQTVYCQPAVFVSSLAAWEKAKTEDETLNGRTTDVAGFSVGEFAALVLSEVLSFEDALRLIKIRAEAMQECSLRQHSGMITVRVNAATRLEEALEDAKTYASEKEELPICEVANYLFCGVKVIGASESCIDFLNNNQEKYVFQVIKRLAVNSAFHTILMKNAADTLKNALKDIKINEQPRTNVYSNYTGKLHIYKEKQIREAIVKQVYSPVKWEQIQQLLHAKHKDFKFPTFMEVGPGKQLGAILLKISKKAYKNYVSCPV
;
A
#
# COMPACT_ATOMS: atom_id res chain seq x y z
N MET A 1 64.82 -31.52 25.97
CA MET A 1 66.03 -31.94 26.73
C MET A 1 65.92 -33.42 27.11
N LYS A 2 66.99 -34.02 27.65
CA LYS A 2 67.06 -35.46 27.93
C LYS A 2 66.22 -35.88 29.15
N VAL A 3 65.66 -37.09 29.06
CA VAL A 3 65.61 -38.19 30.05
C VAL A 3 65.69 -37.82 31.54
N LEU A 4 64.68 -38.25 32.31
CA LEU A 4 64.88 -39.05 33.54
C LEU A 4 63.59 -39.79 33.93
N TRP A 5 63.69 -41.10 34.18
CA TRP A 5 62.71 -41.88 34.94
C TRP A 5 63.03 -41.74 36.45
N TRP A 6 62.03 -41.90 37.32
CA TRP A 6 62.23 -42.57 38.62
C TRP A 6 60.92 -43.10 39.22
N ASN A 7 61.02 -44.15 40.02
CA ASN A 7 59.89 -44.88 40.61
C ASN A 7 59.49 -44.31 41.98
N ALA A 8 58.19 -44.07 42.20
CA ALA A 8 57.59 -43.95 43.53
C ALA A 8 56.09 -44.30 43.49
N PRO A 9 55.54 -45.05 44.46
CA PRO A 9 54.17 -45.59 44.40
C PRO A 9 53.08 -44.58 44.84
N TYR A 10 53.19 -43.30 44.42
CA TYR A 10 52.32 -42.21 44.90
C TYR A 10 51.67 -41.34 43.80
N ASN A 11 51.58 -41.84 42.56
CA ASN A 11 51.03 -41.08 41.43
C ASN A 11 49.54 -41.32 41.12
N TYR A 12 48.80 -42.15 41.86
CA TYR A 12 47.35 -42.29 41.64
C TYR A 12 46.60 -40.96 41.85
N ILE A 13 46.95 -40.20 42.89
CA ILE A 13 46.36 -38.88 43.16
C ILE A 13 46.79 -37.86 42.08
N LEU A 14 48.04 -37.90 41.62
CA LEU A 14 48.54 -36.98 40.60
C LEU A 14 47.94 -37.26 39.21
N HIS A 15 47.73 -38.52 38.85
CA HIS A 15 47.03 -38.88 37.62
C HIS A 15 45.53 -38.59 37.72
N LEU A 16 44.87 -38.82 38.87
CA LEU A 16 43.50 -38.37 39.05
C LEU A 16 43.38 -36.84 38.96
N SER A 17 44.25 -36.06 39.59
CA SER A 17 44.16 -34.59 39.53
C SER A 17 44.49 -34.04 38.13
N LEU A 18 45.40 -34.68 37.38
CA LEU A 18 45.58 -34.39 35.95
C LEU A 18 44.32 -34.71 35.14
N VAL A 19 43.65 -35.84 35.38
CA VAL A 19 42.37 -36.17 34.71
C VAL A 19 41.25 -35.20 35.12
N PHE A 20 41.12 -34.86 36.40
CA PHE A 20 40.13 -33.91 36.93
C PHE A 20 40.42 -32.45 36.61
N ALA A 21 41.63 -32.11 36.13
CA ALA A 21 41.92 -30.80 35.54
C ALA A 21 41.73 -30.82 34.01
N VAL A 22 42.34 -31.80 33.33
CA VAL A 22 42.40 -31.86 31.86
C VAL A 22 41.08 -32.30 31.26
N VAL A 23 40.29 -33.19 31.88
CA VAL A 23 38.96 -33.55 31.34
C VAL A 23 37.98 -32.37 31.44
N PRO A 24 37.81 -31.67 32.58
CA PRO A 24 37.00 -30.45 32.61
C PRO A 24 37.57 -29.30 31.76
N TRP A 25 38.90 -29.16 31.64
CA TRP A 25 39.49 -28.15 30.76
C TRP A 25 39.26 -28.46 29.27
N LEU A 26 39.44 -29.71 28.83
CA LEU A 26 39.10 -30.14 27.47
C LEU A 26 37.58 -30.07 27.21
N TYR A 27 36.76 -30.47 28.19
CA TYR A 27 35.31 -30.36 28.10
C TYR A 27 34.88 -28.89 28.02
N SER A 28 35.54 -27.98 28.73
CA SER A 28 35.34 -26.53 28.59
C SER A 28 35.80 -26.05 27.22
N TYR A 29 37.03 -26.38 26.80
CA TYR A 29 37.62 -25.94 25.53
C TYR A 29 36.81 -26.38 24.31
N PHE A 30 36.36 -27.64 24.26
CA PHE A 30 35.48 -28.15 23.21
C PHE A 30 34.05 -27.61 23.33
N ASN A 31 33.47 -27.45 24.53
CA ASN A 31 32.15 -26.81 24.65
C ASN A 31 32.18 -25.30 24.34
N GLU A 32 33.26 -24.57 24.61
CA GLU A 32 33.37 -23.15 24.26
C GLU A 32 33.47 -22.93 22.75
N GLN A 33 34.11 -23.85 22.01
CA GLN A 33 34.06 -23.84 20.55
C GLN A 33 32.69 -24.27 20.00
N HIS A 34 31.93 -25.12 20.69
CA HIS A 34 30.62 -25.62 20.25
C HIS A 34 29.38 -24.96 20.90
N ARG A 35 29.53 -23.98 21.81
CA ARG A 35 28.44 -23.19 22.40
C ARG A 35 28.43 -21.70 22.05
N LYS A 36 29.27 -21.27 21.12
CA LYS A 36 29.04 -19.99 20.42
C LYS A 36 27.95 -20.19 19.39
N GLN A 37 26.69 -20.03 19.80
CA GLN A 37 25.62 -19.74 18.86
C GLN A 37 26.06 -18.55 18.00
N SER A 38 26.05 -18.73 16.68
CA SER A 38 26.34 -17.65 15.75
C SER A 38 25.21 -16.62 15.84
N TYR A 39 25.47 -15.47 16.47
CA TYR A 39 24.56 -14.33 16.41
C TYR A 39 24.19 -14.03 14.96
N SER A 40 22.93 -13.66 14.72
CA SER A 40 22.53 -13.13 13.42
C SER A 40 23.28 -11.83 13.12
N VAL A 41 23.24 -11.39 11.86
CA VAL A 41 23.85 -10.13 11.45
C VAL A 41 23.19 -8.97 12.21
N GLU A 42 21.88 -9.07 12.38
CA GLU A 42 20.98 -8.16 13.09
C GLU A 42 21.35 -8.08 14.58
N GLN A 43 21.45 -9.23 15.27
CA GLN A 43 21.88 -9.32 16.67
C GLN A 43 23.29 -8.75 16.87
N THR A 44 24.22 -9.05 15.96
CA THR A 44 25.60 -8.54 15.98
C THR A 44 25.63 -7.01 15.88
N VAL A 45 24.82 -6.43 14.99
CA VAL A 45 24.70 -4.98 14.80
C VAL A 45 24.08 -4.30 16.03
N MET A 46 23.03 -4.89 16.63
CA MET A 46 22.40 -4.30 17.83
C MET A 46 23.32 -4.33 19.05
N LEU A 47 24.04 -5.42 19.31
CA LEU A 47 25.03 -5.49 20.39
C LEU A 47 26.19 -4.48 20.22
N ALA A 48 26.46 -4.04 18.98
CA ALA A 48 27.38 -2.93 18.69
C ALA A 48 26.74 -1.54 18.88
N TRP A 49 25.41 -1.43 18.82
CA TRP A 49 24.63 -0.20 19.08
C TRP A 49 24.25 -0.02 20.57
N ASP A 50 24.10 -1.10 21.32
CA ASP A 50 23.76 -1.10 22.75
C ASP A 50 24.85 -0.48 23.63
N LYS A 51 26.11 -0.62 23.22
CA LYS A 51 27.25 0.06 23.86
C LYS A 51 27.22 1.59 23.72
N VAL A 52 26.19 2.16 23.07
CA VAL A 52 26.20 3.57 22.64
C VAL A 52 24.90 4.35 22.99
N ILE A 53 23.65 3.81 22.90
CA ILE A 53 22.38 4.60 22.96
C ILE A 53 21.15 3.95 23.67
N THR A 54 20.21 4.78 24.18
CA THR A 54 18.87 4.51 24.82
C THR A 54 17.61 4.92 23.97
N GLN A 55 16.34 4.49 24.28
CA GLN A 55 15.34 3.88 23.30
C GLN A 55 14.05 4.64 22.70
N PRO A 56 12.73 4.32 22.92
CA PRO A 56 11.58 4.11 21.91
C PRO A 56 10.55 5.29 21.64
N THR A 57 9.30 5.27 21.04
CA THR A 57 8.27 4.36 20.35
C THR A 57 7.26 5.19 19.43
N VAL A 58 6.23 4.72 18.62
CA VAL A 58 6.14 4.08 17.24
C VAL A 58 4.80 4.43 16.39
N LEU A 59 4.47 3.84 15.16
CA LEU A 59 3.12 3.48 14.47
C LEU A 59 2.91 3.44 12.85
N PHE A 60 1.79 3.14 12.15
CA PHE A 60 1.67 2.33 10.84
C PHE A 60 2.40 2.62 9.44
N ARG A 61 1.84 2.34 8.20
CA ARG A 61 2.60 2.37 6.87
C ARG A 61 2.05 2.71 5.40
N LYS A 62 0.77 2.73 4.95
CA LYS A 62 0.31 3.20 3.56
C LYS A 62 -1.13 3.81 3.41
N VAL A 63 -1.36 4.99 2.75
CA VAL A 63 -2.57 5.88 2.91
C VAL A 63 -3.32 6.38 1.65
N VAL A 64 -4.54 6.95 1.87
CA VAL A 64 -5.25 7.97 1.05
C VAL A 64 -5.66 9.17 1.94
N ILE A 65 -5.65 10.41 1.42
CA ILE A 65 -6.11 11.64 2.12
C ILE A 65 -7.23 12.31 1.32
N GLY A 66 -8.20 12.96 1.99
CA GLY A 66 -9.13 13.92 1.39
C GLY A 66 -9.56 15.01 2.37
N HIS A 67 -9.78 16.24 1.92
CA HIS A 67 -10.21 17.37 2.78
C HIS A 67 -11.73 17.56 2.72
N ILE A 68 -12.39 17.69 3.88
CA ILE A 68 -13.81 18.04 3.97
C ILE A 68 -13.93 19.55 4.19
N SER A 69 -14.53 20.23 3.21
CA SER A 69 -14.71 21.68 3.17
C SER A 69 -15.84 22.18 4.07
N ASP A 70 -16.92 21.42 4.25
CA ASP A 70 -18.01 21.76 5.19
C ASP A 70 -17.63 21.44 6.65
N PRO A 71 -17.56 22.45 7.54
CA PRO A 71 -17.30 22.23 8.96
C PRO A 71 -18.38 21.38 9.65
N LYS A 72 -19.63 21.39 9.16
CA LYS A 72 -20.74 20.62 9.78
C LYS A 72 -20.60 19.14 9.49
N MET A 73 -20.37 18.75 8.23
CA MET A 73 -20.07 17.37 7.83
C MET A 73 -18.84 16.85 8.59
N PHE A 74 -17.76 17.64 8.67
CA PHE A 74 -16.58 17.22 9.43
C PHE A 74 -16.87 17.04 10.92
N GLN A 75 -17.63 17.96 11.55
CA GLN A 75 -18.01 17.82 12.96
C GLN A 75 -18.93 16.60 13.20
N ALA A 76 -19.85 16.29 12.27
CA ALA A 76 -20.68 15.08 12.34
C ALA A 76 -19.86 13.79 12.20
N LEU A 77 -18.88 13.77 11.27
CA LEU A 77 -17.93 12.65 11.13
C LEU A 77 -17.08 12.46 12.39
N VAL A 78 -16.59 13.55 13.01
CA VAL A 78 -15.85 13.52 14.28
C VAL A 78 -16.73 13.01 15.43
N GLN A 79 -18.01 13.37 15.48
CA GLN A 79 -18.96 12.85 16.47
C GLN A 79 -19.17 11.35 16.29
N PHE A 80 -19.51 10.90 15.07
CA PHE A 80 -19.68 9.48 14.73
C PHE A 80 -18.43 8.65 15.06
N ALA A 81 -17.26 9.12 14.63
CA ALA A 81 -15.98 8.46 14.93
C ALA A 81 -15.65 8.46 16.43
N SER A 82 -16.12 9.44 17.21
CA SER A 82 -15.92 9.49 18.68
C SER A 82 -16.84 8.56 19.47
N GLU A 83 -17.82 7.88 18.84
CA GLU A 83 -18.79 7.06 19.58
C GLU A 83 -18.14 5.78 20.18
N PRO A 84 -18.43 5.42 21.44
CA PRO A 84 -17.81 4.27 22.11
C PRO A 84 -17.93 2.92 21.37
N ARG A 85 -19.01 2.72 20.58
CA ARG A 85 -19.22 1.49 19.78
C ARG A 85 -18.11 1.25 18.74
N HIS A 86 -17.40 2.28 18.31
CA HIS A 86 -16.31 2.18 17.33
C HIS A 86 -14.92 2.05 17.97
N ARG A 87 -14.82 2.05 19.31
CA ARG A 87 -13.56 1.96 20.08
C ARG A 87 -12.44 2.90 19.57
N PRO A 88 -12.72 4.21 19.36
CA PRO A 88 -11.76 5.13 18.76
C PRO A 88 -10.47 5.30 19.56
N ARG A 89 -9.34 5.13 18.88
CA ARG A 89 -8.01 5.30 19.44
C ARG A 89 -7.50 6.72 19.18
N HIS A 90 -6.92 7.36 20.20
CA HIS A 90 -6.57 8.78 20.19
C HIS A 90 -5.06 8.98 20.38
N TYR A 91 -4.46 9.89 19.60
CA TYR A 91 -3.00 10.05 19.54
C TYR A 91 -2.58 11.49 19.21
N ILE A 92 -1.35 11.83 19.57
CA ILE A 92 -0.68 13.06 19.10
C ILE A 92 -0.31 12.90 17.62
N GLY A 93 -0.71 13.88 16.82
CA GLY A 93 -0.21 14.09 15.46
C GLY A 93 0.69 15.33 15.39
N GLY A 94 1.29 15.55 14.22
CA GLY A 94 2.09 16.74 13.92
C GLY A 94 3.56 16.64 14.35
N ASN A 95 4.47 16.94 13.42
CA ASN A 95 5.92 16.72 13.57
C ASN A 95 6.49 17.34 14.85
N ALA A 96 6.15 18.60 15.14
CA ALA A 96 6.67 19.33 16.31
C ALA A 96 6.21 18.72 17.64
N ALA A 97 4.96 18.27 17.74
CA ALA A 97 4.43 17.65 18.94
C ALA A 97 5.02 16.25 19.17
N LEU A 98 5.21 15.47 18.10
CA LEU A 98 5.88 14.17 18.14
C LEU A 98 7.36 14.30 18.55
N ILE A 99 8.06 15.32 18.06
CA ILE A 99 9.43 15.65 18.46
C ILE A 99 9.47 16.05 19.95
N ALA A 100 8.62 16.99 20.40
CA ALA A 100 8.57 17.39 21.80
C ALA A 100 8.23 16.22 22.76
N GLN A 101 7.31 15.34 22.36
CA GLN A 101 7.01 14.09 23.07
C GLN A 101 8.23 13.17 23.16
N LYS A 102 8.99 13.05 22.06
CA LYS A 102 10.18 12.21 22.01
C LYS A 102 11.33 12.76 22.88
N ILE A 103 11.59 14.07 22.84
CA ILE A 103 12.55 14.73 23.72
C ILE A 103 12.18 14.46 25.18
N ALA A 104 10.93 14.77 25.56
CA ALA A 104 10.44 14.63 26.92
C ALA A 104 10.52 13.20 27.47
N ASN A 105 10.24 12.19 26.64
CA ASN A 105 10.35 10.78 27.02
C ASN A 105 11.80 10.27 27.11
N SER A 106 12.74 10.85 26.35
CA SER A 106 14.09 10.28 26.16
C SER A 106 15.17 10.99 26.95
N PHE A 107 14.96 12.28 27.22
CA PHE A 107 15.90 13.14 27.92
C PHE A 107 15.19 13.81 29.11
N PRO A 108 14.97 13.12 30.24
CA PRO A 108 14.24 13.66 31.39
C PRO A 108 14.86 14.89 32.06
N LYS A 109 16.07 15.30 31.62
CA LYS A 109 16.77 16.52 32.04
C LYS A 109 16.58 17.70 31.07
N THR A 110 15.90 17.49 29.93
CA THR A 110 15.72 18.48 28.86
C THR A 110 14.27 18.96 28.86
N THR A 111 14.07 20.26 29.08
CA THR A 111 12.74 20.88 29.06
C THR A 111 12.29 21.11 27.62
N ALA A 112 11.32 20.33 27.15
CA ALA A 112 10.72 20.53 25.84
C ALA A 112 9.65 21.64 25.89
N TYR A 113 9.85 22.72 25.13
CA TYR A 113 8.86 23.79 24.94
C TYR A 113 8.10 23.57 23.62
N LEU A 114 6.79 23.36 23.68
CA LEU A 114 5.96 23.12 22.50
C LEU A 114 5.06 24.33 22.20
N VAL A 115 5.16 24.82 20.97
CA VAL A 115 4.27 25.85 20.39
C VAL A 115 3.55 25.26 19.18
N GLY A 116 2.23 25.41 19.15
CA GLY A 116 1.34 24.89 18.12
C GLY A 116 -0.12 24.97 18.56
N PRO A 117 -1.10 24.61 17.72
CA PRO A 117 -2.50 24.51 18.13
C PRO A 117 -2.70 23.35 19.13
N ILE A 118 -2.84 23.67 20.43
CA ILE A 118 -3.03 22.66 21.49
C ILE A 118 -4.43 22.83 22.07
N GLY A 119 -5.32 21.87 21.79
CA GLY A 119 -6.63 21.79 22.42
C GLY A 119 -6.66 20.88 23.66
N PRO A 120 -7.84 20.73 24.31
CA PRO A 120 -7.97 19.97 25.56
C PRO A 120 -7.59 18.49 25.47
N ARG A 121 -7.90 17.79 24.37
CA ARG A 121 -7.55 16.36 24.19
C ARG A 121 -6.05 16.19 24.02
N SER A 122 -5.44 17.03 23.17
CA SER A 122 -3.99 17.04 22.93
C SER A 122 -3.22 17.38 24.21
N GLN A 123 -3.73 18.31 25.02
CA GLN A 123 -3.17 18.65 26.32
C GLN A 123 -3.07 17.46 27.29
N VAL A 124 -4.01 16.50 27.23
CA VAL A 124 -4.03 15.28 28.06
C VAL A 124 -3.10 14.18 27.53
N LEU A 125 -2.91 14.10 26.21
CA LEU A 125 -2.01 13.10 25.58
C LEU A 125 -0.52 13.47 25.66
N LEU A 126 -0.21 14.77 25.78
CA LEU A 126 1.17 15.29 25.84
C LEU A 126 1.87 14.93 27.15
N HIS A 127 3.16 14.57 27.08
CA HIS A 127 3.96 14.21 28.24
C HIS A 127 3.97 15.37 29.27
N PRO A 128 3.75 15.11 30.57
CA PRO A 128 3.54 16.16 31.56
C PRO A 128 4.65 17.22 31.66
N SER A 129 5.90 16.86 31.36
CA SER A 129 7.04 17.80 31.37
C SER A 129 7.11 18.76 30.16
N ILE A 130 6.23 18.62 29.16
CA ILE A 130 6.20 19.54 28.01
C ILE A 130 5.61 20.88 28.45
N VAL A 131 6.46 21.91 28.43
CA VAL A 131 6.10 23.28 28.77
C VAL A 131 5.38 23.93 27.58
N ARG A 132 4.30 24.65 27.90
CA ARG A 132 3.32 25.19 26.95
C ARG A 132 2.95 26.60 27.37
N THR A 133 2.79 27.53 26.44
CA THR A 133 2.30 28.88 26.73
C THR A 133 0.78 28.89 26.83
N ASN A 134 0.20 29.78 27.64
CA ASN A 134 -1.25 29.91 27.71
C ASN A 134 -1.86 30.45 26.41
N SER A 135 -1.09 31.18 25.61
CA SER A 135 -1.52 31.72 24.30
C SER A 135 -1.69 30.65 23.22
N THR A 136 -1.07 29.46 23.33
CA THR A 136 -1.22 28.37 22.35
C THR A 136 -2.45 27.48 22.57
N ARG A 137 -3.26 27.77 23.59
CA ARG A 137 -4.46 26.99 23.89
C ARG A 137 -5.62 27.38 22.97
N ILE A 138 -6.15 26.40 22.25
CA ILE A 138 -7.35 26.56 21.42
C ILE A 138 -8.55 25.85 22.07
N VAL A 139 -9.77 26.36 21.81
CA VAL A 139 -11.00 25.93 22.49
C VAL A 139 -11.45 24.51 22.11
N LYS A 140 -11.09 24.07 20.90
CA LYS A 140 -11.27 22.72 20.37
C LYS A 140 -9.93 22.25 19.81
N ASP A 141 -9.61 20.97 19.92
CA ASP A 141 -8.46 20.38 19.23
C ASP A 141 -8.60 20.43 17.72
N GLU A 142 -7.48 20.60 17.03
CA GLU A 142 -7.38 20.25 15.61
C GLU A 142 -7.35 18.72 15.48
N LEU A 143 -8.22 18.18 14.63
CA LEU A 143 -8.44 16.74 14.52
C LEU A 143 -8.24 16.27 13.07
N HIS A 144 -7.55 15.15 12.93
CA HIS A 144 -7.54 14.35 11.71
C HIS A 144 -8.20 13.00 12.03
N VAL A 145 -9.27 12.68 11.31
CA VAL A 145 -9.95 11.38 11.41
C VAL A 145 -9.21 10.41 10.50
N ILE A 146 -8.68 9.33 11.06
CA ILE A 146 -8.05 8.23 10.32
C ILE A 146 -9.00 7.03 10.34
N ILE A 147 -9.47 6.64 9.16
CA ILE A 147 -10.41 5.53 8.95
C ILE A 147 -9.64 4.38 8.29
N GLU A 148 -9.19 3.42 9.10
CA GLU A 148 -8.50 2.21 8.63
C GLU A 148 -9.48 1.19 8.02
N TYR A 149 -9.04 0.50 6.96
CA TYR A 149 -9.79 -0.59 6.34
C TYR A 149 -8.83 -1.70 5.89
N LYS A 150 -9.22 -2.96 6.08
CA LYS A 150 -8.38 -4.15 5.85
C LYS A 150 -8.64 -4.76 4.47
N GLN A 151 -7.66 -5.47 3.92
CA GLN A 151 -7.85 -6.26 2.71
C GLN A 151 -8.98 -7.28 2.89
N GLY A 152 -9.98 -7.26 2.00
CA GLY A 152 -11.18 -8.09 2.07
C GLY A 152 -12.29 -7.56 2.98
N GLU A 153 -12.11 -6.40 3.62
CA GLU A 153 -13.18 -5.74 4.37
C GLU A 153 -14.27 -5.21 3.41
N ILE A 154 -15.53 -5.36 3.82
CA ILE A 154 -16.69 -5.13 2.95
C ILE A 154 -17.53 -3.97 3.49
N LEU A 155 -17.76 -2.95 2.65
CA LEU A 155 -18.67 -1.85 2.90
C LEU A 155 -19.78 -1.88 1.84
N ASP A 156 -20.96 -2.34 2.23
CA ASP A 156 -22.14 -2.57 1.39
C ASP A 156 -21.87 -3.44 0.14
N GLU A 157 -21.45 -2.87 -0.99
CA GLU A 157 -21.05 -3.63 -2.20
C GLU A 157 -19.57 -3.46 -2.61
N TYR A 158 -18.79 -2.71 -1.84
CA TYR A 158 -17.36 -2.49 -2.07
C TYR A 158 -16.52 -3.43 -1.21
N VAL A 159 -15.52 -4.08 -1.81
CA VAL A 159 -14.54 -4.92 -1.12
C VAL A 159 -13.16 -4.28 -1.20
N ALA A 160 -12.53 -3.99 -0.06
CA ALA A 160 -11.23 -3.35 -0.02
C ALA A 160 -10.12 -4.25 -0.63
N PRO A 161 -9.47 -3.86 -1.75
CA PRO A 161 -8.53 -4.74 -2.46
C PRO A 161 -7.19 -4.89 -1.74
N ALA A 162 -6.87 -4.00 -0.79
CA ALA A 162 -5.68 -4.02 0.06
C ALA A 162 -5.98 -3.29 1.38
N SER A 163 -5.21 -3.62 2.44
CA SER A 163 -5.27 -2.87 3.70
C SER A 163 -4.66 -1.47 3.51
N SER A 164 -5.39 -0.44 3.92
CA SER A 164 -5.03 0.97 3.78
C SER A 164 -5.88 1.80 4.76
N ARG A 165 -5.86 3.13 4.66
CA ARG A 165 -6.75 4.02 5.41
C ARG A 165 -7.05 5.29 4.63
N PHE A 166 -8.20 5.88 4.92
CA PHE A 166 -8.58 7.21 4.48
C PHE A 166 -8.35 8.21 5.62
N ILE A 167 -7.78 9.38 5.34
CA ILE A 167 -7.54 10.43 6.33
C ILE A 167 -8.25 11.73 5.90
N THR A 168 -8.94 12.38 6.84
CA THR A 168 -9.55 13.68 6.60
C THR A 168 -9.48 14.61 7.81
N SER A 169 -9.45 15.92 7.55
CA SER A 169 -9.25 16.97 8.54
C SER A 169 -9.81 18.31 8.08
N HIS A 170 -10.12 19.18 9.03
CA HIS A 170 -10.54 20.57 8.80
C HIS A 170 -9.62 21.54 9.56
N ASP A 171 -8.30 21.40 9.32
CA ASP A 171 -7.25 22.19 10.00
C ASP A 171 -7.28 23.66 9.54
N GLN A 172 -7.46 24.58 10.49
CA GLN A 172 -7.42 26.02 10.28
C GLN A 172 -6.21 26.67 10.97
N TYR A 173 -5.74 26.13 12.10
CA TYR A 173 -4.77 26.79 12.98
C TYR A 173 -3.31 26.41 12.72
N SER A 174 -2.99 25.19 12.25
CA SER A 174 -1.59 24.73 12.13
C SER A 174 -0.78 25.49 11.09
N GLY A 175 -1.46 26.08 10.08
CA GLY A 175 -0.88 26.97 9.08
C GLY A 175 -1.09 28.47 9.35
N SER A 176 -1.57 28.86 10.53
CA SER A 176 -1.93 30.26 10.82
C SER A 176 -0.72 31.17 11.09
N ALA A 177 -0.83 32.47 10.79
CA ALA A 177 0.20 33.45 11.11
C ALA A 177 0.41 33.60 12.62
N VAL A 178 -0.67 33.52 13.41
CA VAL A 178 -0.67 33.62 14.87
C VAL A 178 0.26 32.59 15.51
N VAL A 179 0.19 31.32 15.08
CA VAL A 179 1.07 30.25 15.59
C VAL A 179 2.54 30.50 15.22
N ILE A 180 2.80 31.02 14.02
CA ILE A 180 4.15 31.38 13.56
C ILE A 180 4.75 32.51 14.41
N GLU A 181 4.01 33.61 14.61
CA GLU A 181 4.47 34.74 15.42
C GLU A 181 4.70 34.33 16.88
N MET A 182 3.82 33.49 17.44
CA MET A 182 3.96 32.98 18.80
C MET A 182 5.15 32.03 18.96
N PHE A 183 5.54 31.27 17.92
CA PHE A 183 6.76 30.46 17.95
C PHE A 183 8.01 31.34 18.07
N PHE A 184 8.15 32.37 17.22
CA PHE A 184 9.29 33.28 17.30
C PHE A 184 9.28 34.15 18.57
N LYS A 185 8.10 34.54 19.07
CA LYS A 185 7.97 35.21 20.37
C LYS A 185 8.38 34.30 21.54
N ALA A 186 8.10 33.00 21.46
CA ALA A 186 8.50 32.02 22.47
C ALA A 186 10.03 31.82 22.51
N ILE A 187 10.73 31.85 21.37
CA ILE A 187 12.20 31.80 21.33
C ILE A 187 12.79 32.94 22.17
N ASN A 188 12.32 34.18 21.97
CA ASN A 188 12.76 35.34 22.73
C ASN A 188 12.33 35.32 24.21
N GLN A 189 11.29 34.55 24.57
CA GLN A 189 10.80 34.41 25.94
C GLN A 189 11.55 33.33 26.74
N PHE A 190 12.01 32.26 26.08
CA PHE A 190 12.59 31.08 26.74
C PHE A 190 14.08 30.89 26.49
N SER A 191 14.69 31.62 25.55
CA SER A 191 16.13 31.58 25.21
C SER A 191 16.68 30.14 25.04
N PRO A 192 16.12 29.32 24.14
CA PRO A 192 16.41 27.89 24.06
C PRO A 192 17.78 27.57 23.45
N ASP A 193 18.45 26.54 23.98
CA ASP A 193 19.72 26.01 23.47
C ASP A 193 19.63 25.37 22.07
N LEU A 194 18.43 25.05 21.60
CA LEU A 194 18.12 24.46 20.30
C LEU A 194 16.72 24.87 19.85
N VAL A 195 16.60 25.38 18.62
CA VAL A 195 15.32 25.69 17.99
C VAL A 195 14.98 24.61 16.97
N ILE A 196 13.79 24.01 17.05
CA ILE A 196 13.29 23.05 16.06
C ILE A 196 12.08 23.65 15.34
N LEU A 197 12.25 23.92 14.05
CA LEU A 197 11.20 24.36 13.15
C LEU A 197 10.63 23.17 12.37
N ALA A 198 9.30 23.04 12.37
CA ALA A 198 8.58 22.06 11.58
C ALA A 198 7.23 22.64 11.11
N GLY A 199 6.42 21.87 10.38
CA GLY A 199 5.07 22.29 9.95
C GLY A 199 5.02 23.25 8.76
N VAL A 200 6.13 23.84 8.32
CA VAL A 200 6.17 24.78 7.16
C VAL A 200 5.66 24.15 5.85
N HIS A 201 5.65 22.82 5.74
CA HIS A 201 5.05 22.08 4.63
C HIS A 201 3.51 22.23 4.55
N LEU A 202 2.82 22.47 5.67
CA LEU A 202 1.37 22.66 5.73
C LEU A 202 0.91 23.92 4.97
N LEU A 203 1.81 24.88 4.76
CA LEU A 203 1.54 26.07 3.97
C LEU A 203 1.35 25.79 2.47
N GLN A 204 1.68 24.58 1.97
CA GLN A 204 1.66 24.29 0.54
C GLN A 204 0.26 24.42 -0.10
N ASN A 205 -0.80 24.14 0.67
CA ASN A 205 -2.21 24.22 0.24
C ASN A 205 -2.83 25.62 0.43
N GLN A 206 -2.07 26.61 0.92
CA GLN A 206 -2.53 28.00 1.02
C GLN A 206 -2.41 28.69 -0.35
N ASN A 207 -3.19 29.76 -0.58
CA ASN A 207 -3.03 30.58 -1.78
C ASN A 207 -1.61 31.17 -1.87
N LYS A 208 -1.16 31.49 -3.09
CA LYS A 208 0.25 31.85 -3.36
C LYS A 208 0.70 33.09 -2.58
N GLU A 209 -0.20 34.03 -2.32
CA GLU A 209 0.09 35.29 -1.64
C GLU A 209 0.25 35.11 -0.13
N MET A 210 -0.72 34.50 0.55
CA MET A 210 -0.66 34.18 1.98
C MET A 210 0.49 33.21 2.30
N ARG A 211 0.77 32.25 1.40
CA ARG A 211 1.92 31.35 1.50
C ARG A 211 3.23 32.14 1.46
N MET A 212 3.34 33.10 0.54
CA MET A 212 4.52 33.96 0.40
C MET A 212 4.69 34.96 1.54
N GLU A 213 3.61 35.52 2.07
CA GLU A 213 3.62 36.36 3.27
C GLU A 213 4.14 35.58 4.49
N LYS A 214 3.56 34.40 4.76
CA LYS A 214 3.99 33.55 5.89
C LYS A 214 5.45 33.09 5.74
N LEU A 215 5.91 32.75 4.53
CA LEU A 215 7.32 32.42 4.28
C LEU A 215 8.27 33.63 4.42
N ARG A 216 7.82 34.85 4.07
CA ARG A 216 8.58 36.09 4.33
C ARG A 216 8.68 36.38 5.83
N LEU A 217 7.59 36.18 6.59
CA LEU A 217 7.55 36.31 8.05
C LEU A 217 8.55 35.34 8.70
N ILE A 218 8.45 34.04 8.39
CA ILE A 218 9.37 33.01 8.91
C ILE A 218 10.83 33.38 8.59
N LYS A 219 11.14 33.76 7.34
CA LYS A 219 12.49 34.19 6.96
C LYS A 219 12.98 35.40 7.76
N ARG A 220 12.13 36.43 7.94
CA ARG A 220 12.48 37.64 8.70
C ARG A 220 12.84 37.29 10.14
N SER A 221 12.07 36.40 10.78
CA SER A 221 12.31 36.02 12.17
C SER A 221 13.43 35.00 12.35
N LEU A 222 13.68 34.11 11.39
CA LEU A 222 14.92 33.29 11.36
C LEU A 222 16.19 34.15 11.35
N LEU A 223 16.17 35.26 10.59
CA LEU A 223 17.27 36.25 10.54
C LEU A 223 17.43 37.09 11.82
N GLN A 224 16.52 36.96 12.80
CA GLN A 224 16.59 37.64 14.10
C GLN A 224 17.10 36.73 15.22
N ILE A 225 17.25 35.42 14.97
CA ILE A 225 17.79 34.46 15.95
C ILE A 225 19.33 34.53 15.92
N GLU A 226 19.93 34.57 17.11
CA GLU A 226 21.39 34.61 17.28
C GLU A 226 22.12 33.42 16.62
N HIS A 227 23.40 33.61 16.27
CA HIS A 227 24.22 32.60 15.56
C HIS A 227 24.85 31.52 16.48
N ASN A 228 24.70 31.67 17.79
CA ASN A 228 25.06 30.67 18.81
C ASN A 228 24.01 29.54 18.86
N ILE A 229 22.72 29.88 18.89
CA ILE A 229 21.56 28.98 18.97
C ILE A 229 21.39 28.24 17.64
N PRO A 230 21.58 26.90 17.57
CA PRO A 230 21.33 26.11 16.38
C PRO A 230 19.83 26.02 16.07
N ILE A 231 19.50 26.11 14.78
CA ILE A 231 18.15 25.96 14.25
C ILE A 231 18.10 24.69 13.38
N HIS A 232 17.26 23.73 13.76
CA HIS A 232 16.96 22.56 12.95
C HIS A 232 15.63 22.72 12.22
N PHE A 233 15.60 22.48 10.91
CA PHE A 233 14.39 22.40 10.11
C PHE A 233 14.09 20.96 9.72
N GLN A 234 13.02 20.41 10.30
CA GLN A 234 12.49 19.11 9.87
C GLN A 234 11.53 19.32 8.70
N VAL A 235 11.94 18.90 7.51
CA VAL A 235 11.05 18.83 6.34
C VAL A 235 9.94 17.81 6.64
N GLY A 236 8.76 18.03 6.08
CA GLY A 236 7.67 17.06 6.06
C GLY A 236 7.06 17.04 4.68
N ASN A 237 6.08 16.15 4.44
CA ASN A 237 5.57 15.85 3.10
C ASN A 237 5.23 17.11 2.30
N VAL A 238 6.03 17.36 1.27
CA VAL A 238 5.87 18.44 0.30
C VAL A 238 5.67 17.82 -1.08
N GLY A 239 4.58 18.21 -1.75
CA GLY A 239 4.28 17.81 -3.13
C GLY A 239 4.21 18.98 -4.12
N ASN A 240 4.09 20.22 -3.65
CA ASN A 240 3.93 21.41 -4.49
C ASN A 240 5.31 21.98 -4.92
N PRO A 241 5.68 21.99 -6.22
CA PRO A 241 6.99 22.46 -6.68
C PRO A 241 7.29 23.93 -6.38
N ASP A 242 6.32 24.83 -6.54
CA ASP A 242 6.47 26.25 -6.18
C ASP A 242 6.82 26.40 -4.68
N HIS A 243 6.17 25.63 -3.81
CA HIS A 243 6.45 25.67 -2.37
C HIS A 243 7.86 25.17 -2.07
N VAL A 244 8.31 24.10 -2.73
CA VAL A 244 9.68 23.58 -2.61
C VAL A 244 10.72 24.60 -3.09
N ALA A 245 10.49 25.27 -4.22
CA ALA A 245 11.36 26.33 -4.72
C ALA A 245 11.50 27.47 -3.70
N GLU A 246 10.41 27.84 -3.03
CA GLU A 246 10.43 28.88 -2.00
C GLU A 246 11.03 28.41 -0.67
N LEU A 247 10.88 27.14 -0.28
CA LEU A 247 11.61 26.55 0.86
C LEU A 247 13.12 26.59 0.65
N LEU A 248 13.60 26.16 -0.53
CA LEU A 248 15.02 26.18 -0.92
C LEU A 248 15.61 27.60 -0.92
N ASN A 249 14.84 28.63 -1.30
CA ASN A 249 15.32 30.01 -1.39
C ASN A 249 15.08 30.86 -0.12
N ARG A 250 14.14 30.49 0.76
CA ARG A 250 13.75 31.31 1.92
C ARG A 250 14.00 30.67 3.29
N ILE A 251 14.00 29.34 3.39
CA ILE A 251 14.08 28.63 4.68
C ILE A 251 15.40 27.87 4.81
N VAL A 252 15.69 26.94 3.88
CA VAL A 252 16.85 26.04 3.90
C VAL A 252 18.20 26.77 4.12
N PRO A 253 18.46 27.97 3.56
CA PRO A 253 19.74 28.66 3.78
C PRO A 253 19.89 29.33 5.16
N HIS A 254 18.78 29.51 5.89
CA HIS A 254 18.70 30.31 7.14
C HIS A 254 18.51 29.46 8.39
N VAL A 255 18.81 28.16 8.29
CA VAL A 255 18.75 27.18 9.39
C VAL A 255 20.06 26.39 9.42
N ASP A 256 20.57 26.03 10.60
CA ASP A 256 21.89 25.39 10.74
C ASP A 256 21.87 23.90 10.38
N SER A 257 20.71 23.24 10.55
CA SER A 257 20.54 21.82 10.25
C SER A 257 19.22 21.49 9.55
N LEU A 258 19.25 20.50 8.64
CA LEU A 258 18.10 20.05 7.85
C LEU A 258 17.84 18.54 8.08
N GLY A 259 16.58 18.14 8.22
CA GLY A 259 16.14 16.74 8.33
C GLY A 259 15.14 16.36 7.24
N LEU A 260 15.37 15.29 6.48
CA LEU A 260 14.52 14.87 5.35
C LEU A 260 14.68 13.38 4.95
N ASN A 261 13.72 12.86 4.16
CA ASN A 261 13.73 11.48 3.63
C ASN A 261 14.07 11.36 2.13
N GLU A 262 14.00 10.14 1.57
CA GLU A 262 14.29 9.87 0.15
C GLU A 262 13.33 10.55 -0.84
N GLN A 263 12.07 10.77 -0.46
CA GLN A 263 11.07 11.41 -1.33
C GLN A 263 11.29 12.92 -1.38
N GLU A 264 11.51 13.53 -0.22
CA GLU A 264 11.82 14.95 -0.09
C GLU A 264 13.15 15.30 -0.75
N LEU A 265 14.23 14.52 -0.56
CA LEU A 265 15.51 14.77 -1.21
C LEU A 265 15.41 14.72 -2.75
N ALA A 266 14.69 13.74 -3.29
CA ALA A 266 14.48 13.62 -4.74
C ALA A 266 13.71 14.83 -5.29
N LEU A 267 12.69 15.32 -4.58
CA LEU A 267 11.93 16.51 -4.98
C LEU A 267 12.75 17.80 -4.83
N LEU A 268 13.53 17.96 -3.75
CA LEU A 268 14.45 19.10 -3.60
C LEU A 268 15.45 19.17 -4.76
N SER A 269 16.00 18.02 -5.18
CA SER A 269 16.94 17.94 -6.30
C SER A 269 16.25 18.21 -7.64
N ASN A 270 15.05 17.63 -7.87
CA ASN A 270 14.25 17.85 -9.08
C ASN A 270 13.92 19.34 -9.28
N VAL A 271 13.35 20.00 -8.26
CA VAL A 271 12.97 21.42 -8.32
C VAL A 271 14.17 22.37 -8.29
N GLY A 272 15.23 22.00 -7.56
CA GLY A 272 16.43 22.83 -7.41
C GLY A 272 17.41 22.77 -8.59
N ASN A 273 17.16 21.92 -9.60
CA ASN A 273 18.13 21.51 -10.63
C ASN A 273 19.44 20.99 -9.97
N GLY A 274 19.34 19.82 -9.35
CA GLY A 274 20.44 19.05 -8.78
C GLY A 274 20.65 17.68 -9.44
N PRO A 275 21.53 16.83 -8.89
CA PRO A 275 21.79 15.49 -9.41
C PRO A 275 20.55 14.59 -9.41
N HIS A 276 20.45 13.69 -10.39
CA HIS A 276 19.41 12.65 -10.47
C HIS A 276 17.95 13.16 -10.40
N THR A 277 17.64 14.30 -11.01
CA THR A 277 16.28 14.86 -11.08
C THR A 277 15.21 13.86 -11.56
N ASN A 278 15.61 12.90 -12.39
CA ASN A 278 14.78 11.82 -12.94
C ASN A 278 14.42 10.70 -11.95
N LEU A 279 14.88 10.76 -10.69
CA LEU A 279 14.41 9.85 -9.63
C LEU A 279 13.04 10.23 -9.07
N TYR A 280 12.61 11.48 -9.22
CA TYR A 280 11.31 11.93 -8.72
C TYR A 280 10.19 11.50 -9.69
N PRO A 281 9.10 10.85 -9.22
CA PRO A 281 8.80 10.49 -7.84
C PRO A 281 9.50 9.22 -7.35
N THR A 282 10.18 9.30 -6.20
CA THR A 282 10.92 8.18 -5.61
C THR A 282 10.04 7.35 -4.64
N PHE A 283 10.13 6.02 -4.73
CA PHE A 283 9.51 5.10 -3.78
C PHE A 283 10.41 4.85 -2.57
N PRO A 284 9.87 4.73 -1.34
CA PRO A 284 10.66 4.46 -0.14
C PRO A 284 11.52 3.19 -0.25
N GLY A 285 12.79 3.29 0.17
CA GLY A 285 13.79 2.21 0.11
C GLY A 285 14.34 1.88 -1.29
N ALA A 286 13.89 2.56 -2.36
CA ALA A 286 14.30 2.23 -3.74
C ALA A 286 15.56 2.96 -4.24
N ILE A 287 16.19 3.80 -3.41
CA ILE A 287 17.29 4.69 -3.84
C ILE A 287 18.69 4.16 -3.48
N HIS A 288 19.64 4.28 -4.41
CA HIS A 288 21.04 3.88 -4.21
C HIS A 288 21.84 4.95 -3.47
N VAL A 289 22.75 4.54 -2.57
CA VAL A 289 23.50 5.45 -1.70
C VAL A 289 24.33 6.49 -2.44
N HIS A 290 25.09 6.16 -3.49
CA HIS A 290 25.85 7.18 -4.26
C HIS A 290 24.95 8.33 -4.74
N LYS A 291 23.74 8.05 -5.23
CA LYS A 291 22.80 9.09 -5.68
C LYS A 291 22.34 10.00 -4.53
N VAL A 292 22.16 9.44 -3.34
CA VAL A 292 21.85 10.21 -2.12
C VAL A 292 23.06 11.05 -1.70
N VAL A 293 24.27 10.50 -1.73
CA VAL A 293 25.52 11.23 -1.43
C VAL A 293 25.70 12.40 -2.39
N GLU A 294 25.56 12.18 -3.70
CA GLU A 294 25.65 13.22 -4.73
C GLU A 294 24.60 14.34 -4.53
N MET A 295 23.34 13.99 -4.27
CA MET A 295 22.29 14.98 -3.99
C MET A 295 22.51 15.72 -2.66
N LEU A 296 22.95 15.04 -1.60
CA LEU A 296 23.27 15.68 -0.32
C LEU A 296 24.49 16.62 -0.43
N TYR A 297 25.49 16.23 -1.22
CA TYR A 297 26.67 17.07 -1.51
C TYR A 297 26.27 18.33 -2.27
N TRP A 298 25.44 18.19 -3.30
CA TRP A 298 24.87 19.33 -4.03
C TRP A 298 24.06 20.25 -3.09
N LEU A 299 23.20 19.69 -2.23
CA LEU A 299 22.32 20.46 -1.35
C LEU A 299 23.12 21.26 -0.31
N ILE A 300 24.11 20.64 0.35
CA ILE A 300 24.97 21.33 1.33
C ILE A 300 25.98 22.29 0.67
N THR A 301 26.37 22.07 -0.58
CA THR A 301 27.28 22.99 -1.29
C THR A 301 26.54 24.20 -1.87
N LYS A 302 25.35 23.99 -2.45
CA LYS A 302 24.56 25.04 -3.11
C LYS A 302 23.81 25.95 -2.13
N PHE A 303 23.36 25.40 -0.99
CA PHE A 303 22.55 26.13 0.01
C PHE A 303 23.15 26.16 1.42
N GLY A 304 24.32 25.53 1.64
CA GLY A 304 25.03 25.59 2.92
C GLY A 304 25.85 26.85 3.12
N HIS A 305 26.34 27.01 4.36
CA HIS A 305 27.32 28.04 4.71
C HIS A 305 28.62 27.85 3.90
N ASP A 306 29.21 28.94 3.41
CA ASP A 306 30.53 28.92 2.79
C ASP A 306 31.44 30.04 3.32
N SER A 307 32.46 29.65 4.08
CA SER A 307 33.45 30.56 4.68
C SER A 307 34.63 30.88 3.76
N SER A 308 34.71 30.28 2.57
CA SER A 308 35.84 30.43 1.64
C SER A 308 35.84 31.77 0.91
N ASP A 309 34.65 32.29 0.59
CA ASP A 309 34.47 33.56 -0.12
C ASP A 309 33.53 34.50 0.66
N PRO A 310 34.07 35.55 1.32
CA PRO A 310 33.28 36.57 2.00
C PRO A 310 32.34 37.40 1.11
N GLN A 311 32.51 37.38 -0.21
CA GLN A 311 31.60 38.03 -1.16
C GLN A 311 30.46 37.10 -1.62
N SER A 312 30.60 35.79 -1.39
CA SER A 312 29.58 34.80 -1.74
C SER A 312 28.27 35.04 -1.00
N LYS A 313 27.17 34.88 -1.72
CA LYS A 313 25.81 34.82 -1.15
C LYS A 313 25.71 33.77 -0.02
N ASN A 314 26.50 32.70 -0.11
CA ASN A 314 26.50 31.58 0.83
C ASN A 314 27.29 31.85 2.12
N TYR A 315 28.10 32.92 2.18
CA TYR A 315 28.79 33.33 3.40
C TYR A 315 27.81 33.69 4.54
N LYS A 316 26.63 34.20 4.19
CA LYS A 316 25.55 34.56 5.13
C LYS A 316 24.52 33.44 5.34
N TYR A 317 24.77 32.24 4.83
CA TYR A 317 23.93 31.07 5.10
C TYR A 317 24.39 30.35 6.37
N ARG A 318 23.48 29.57 6.97
CA ARG A 318 23.70 28.86 8.25
C ARG A 318 23.86 27.34 8.08
N LEU A 319 23.30 26.76 7.03
CA LEU A 319 23.18 25.31 6.88
C LEU A 319 24.55 24.62 6.82
N SER A 320 24.84 23.82 7.84
CA SER A 320 26.11 23.14 8.05
C SER A 320 25.96 21.64 8.35
N ARG A 321 24.73 21.13 8.50
CA ARG A 321 24.43 19.70 8.71
C ARG A 321 23.12 19.27 8.04
N ILE A 322 23.18 18.29 7.15
CA ILE A 322 21.98 17.60 6.63
C ILE A 322 21.96 16.17 7.17
N HIS A 323 20.84 15.81 7.79
CA HIS A 323 20.58 14.48 8.27
C HIS A 323 19.47 13.83 7.44
N PHE A 324 19.83 12.73 6.75
CA PHE A 324 18.98 12.02 5.80
C PHE A 324 18.55 10.66 6.39
N HIS A 325 17.26 10.35 6.29
CA HIS A 325 16.70 9.10 6.77
C HIS A 325 15.87 8.37 5.70
N SER A 326 16.20 7.10 5.45
CA SER A 326 15.41 6.21 4.60
C SER A 326 15.07 4.91 5.32
N LEU A 327 14.20 4.10 4.73
CA LEU A 327 13.87 2.78 5.26
C LEU A 327 15.08 1.83 5.46
N THR A 328 16.16 1.99 4.69
CA THR A 328 17.24 0.98 4.61
C THR A 328 18.61 1.47 5.13
N PHE A 329 18.82 2.78 5.21
CA PHE A 329 20.02 3.41 5.76
C PHE A 329 19.77 4.87 6.16
N HIS A 330 20.61 5.41 7.04
CA HIS A 330 20.64 6.82 7.40
C HIS A 330 22.03 7.42 7.06
N LEU A 331 22.05 8.70 6.65
CA LEU A 331 23.27 9.44 6.30
C LEU A 331 23.33 10.76 7.06
N MET A 332 24.53 11.18 7.43
CA MET A 332 24.77 12.52 7.97
C MET A 332 25.95 13.17 7.25
N VAL A 333 25.65 14.23 6.50
CA VAL A 333 26.65 15.11 5.88
C VAL A 333 26.74 16.40 6.69
N TYR A 334 27.95 16.91 6.84
CA TYR A 334 28.19 18.16 7.54
C TYR A 334 29.41 18.90 6.98
N LYS A 335 29.51 20.18 7.32
CA LYS A 335 30.58 21.08 6.92
C LYS A 335 31.05 21.87 8.15
N GLY A 336 32.35 22.14 8.26
CA GLY A 336 32.94 22.79 9.42
C GLY A 336 33.11 21.86 10.64
N ALA A 337 33.50 22.45 11.77
CA ALA A 337 33.87 21.75 13.00
C ALA A 337 32.89 21.94 14.17
N ASP A 338 31.77 22.63 13.94
CA ASP A 338 30.73 22.90 14.94
C ASP A 338 30.07 21.64 15.51
N TRP A 339 30.04 20.57 14.72
CA TRP A 339 29.22 19.40 14.96
C TRP A 339 30.03 18.23 15.53
N SER A 340 29.64 17.73 16.71
CA SER A 340 30.30 16.59 17.37
C SER A 340 29.33 15.43 17.68
N ASN A 341 29.90 14.28 18.07
CA ASN A 341 29.16 13.03 18.38
C ASN A 341 28.27 12.46 17.25
N LEU A 342 28.46 12.91 16.00
CA LEU A 342 27.57 12.61 14.86
C LEU A 342 27.40 11.12 14.56
N ALA A 343 28.46 10.33 14.73
CA ALA A 343 28.41 8.89 14.52
C ALA A 343 27.49 8.17 15.52
N ALA A 344 27.50 8.58 16.80
CA ALA A 344 26.57 8.06 17.80
C ALA A 344 25.14 8.53 17.49
N GLY A 345 24.94 9.81 17.14
CA GLY A 345 23.63 10.33 16.80
C GLY A 345 22.97 9.63 15.60
N LEU A 346 23.77 9.26 14.60
CA LEU A 346 23.30 8.51 13.42
C LEU A 346 22.91 7.06 13.78
N VAL A 347 23.72 6.39 14.62
CA VAL A 347 23.34 5.08 15.19
C VAL A 347 22.08 5.19 16.02
N ALA A 348 21.90 6.28 16.77
CA ALA A 348 20.79 6.42 17.69
C ALA A 348 19.46 6.38 16.96
N GLY A 349 19.35 7.20 15.91
CA GLY A 349 18.17 7.20 15.07
C GLY A 349 17.95 5.87 14.36
N ALA A 350 19.00 5.16 13.93
CA ALA A 350 18.90 3.83 13.31
C ALA A 350 18.49 2.71 14.31
N LYS A 351 19.07 2.70 15.51
CA LYS A 351 18.76 1.76 16.60
C LYS A 351 17.33 1.95 17.08
N VAL A 352 17.00 3.19 17.41
CA VAL A 352 15.65 3.51 17.87
C VAL A 352 14.67 3.20 16.74
N ALA A 353 14.96 3.52 15.48
CA ALA A 353 14.13 3.09 14.36
C ALA A 353 13.84 1.58 14.33
N ALA A 354 14.84 0.72 14.56
CA ALA A 354 14.63 -0.73 14.63
C ALA A 354 13.69 -1.13 15.78
N LEU A 355 14.03 -0.77 17.02
CA LEU A 355 13.30 -1.12 18.25
C LEU A 355 11.86 -0.60 18.23
N GLN A 356 11.72 0.66 17.82
CA GLN A 356 10.46 1.32 17.55
C GLN A 356 9.69 0.44 16.55
N SER A 357 10.23 0.13 15.37
CA SER A 357 9.50 -0.59 14.29
C SER A 357 8.87 -1.96 14.63
N CYS A 358 9.22 -2.55 15.78
CA CYS A 358 8.68 -3.83 16.25
C CYS A 358 7.94 -3.74 17.60
N LYS A 359 7.84 -2.57 18.25
CA LYS A 359 7.42 -2.42 19.67
C LYS A 359 8.29 -3.19 20.67
N ILE A 360 9.57 -3.42 20.35
CA ILE A 360 10.48 -4.17 21.24
C ILE A 360 10.70 -3.36 22.54
N THR A 361 10.45 -4.01 23.67
CA THR A 361 10.62 -3.47 25.03
C THR A 361 11.72 -4.15 25.83
N ASN A 362 12.24 -5.29 25.35
CA ASN A 362 13.33 -6.05 25.96
C ASN A 362 14.41 -6.36 24.91
N ASP A 363 15.67 -6.13 25.23
CA ASP A 363 16.83 -6.22 24.32
C ASP A 363 17.24 -7.66 23.91
N PHE A 364 16.28 -8.60 23.84
CA PHE A 364 16.51 -10.01 23.49
C PHE A 364 15.58 -10.54 22.38
N ASP A 365 14.45 -9.87 22.10
CA ASP A 365 13.51 -10.29 21.03
C ASP A 365 13.92 -9.68 19.67
N MET A 366 15.04 -10.19 19.15
CA MET A 366 15.66 -9.69 17.92
C MET A 366 15.24 -10.44 16.65
N ASP A 367 14.56 -11.58 16.78
CA ASP A 367 14.16 -12.45 15.67
C ASP A 367 13.13 -11.78 14.74
N ASN A 368 12.50 -10.72 15.24
CA ASN A 368 11.59 -9.87 14.49
C ASN A 368 12.32 -8.80 13.63
N LEU A 369 13.66 -8.79 13.52
CA LEU A 369 14.43 -7.80 12.74
C LEU A 369 15.21 -8.41 11.55
N GLU A 370 15.55 -7.57 10.57
CA GLU A 370 16.12 -7.95 9.26
C GLU A 370 16.97 -6.80 8.67
N LEU A 371 18.21 -7.08 8.22
CA LEU A 371 19.06 -6.09 7.55
C LEU A 371 18.74 -5.97 6.04
N ARG A 372 17.87 -5.03 5.67
CA ARG A 372 17.46 -4.78 4.27
C ARG A 372 18.44 -3.88 3.50
N THR A 373 19.68 -4.34 3.30
CA THR A 373 20.71 -3.54 2.60
C THR A 373 21.67 -4.41 1.77
N SER A 374 22.32 -3.83 0.76
CA SER A 374 23.33 -4.57 -0.02
C SER A 374 24.64 -4.71 0.76
N LYS A 375 25.23 -5.91 0.76
CA LYS A 375 26.53 -6.22 1.38
C LYS A 375 27.70 -5.40 0.81
N ALA A 376 27.60 -4.96 -0.45
CA ALA A 376 28.57 -4.05 -1.07
C ALA A 376 27.84 -2.89 -1.72
N GLN A 377 28.31 -1.66 -1.52
CA GLN A 377 27.67 -0.45 -2.04
C GLN A 377 28.70 0.51 -2.63
N LEU A 378 28.37 1.05 -3.81
CA LEU A 378 29.07 2.17 -4.41
C LEU A 378 28.67 3.46 -3.67
N LEU A 379 29.66 4.15 -3.11
CA LEU A 379 29.49 5.42 -2.39
C LEU A 379 29.88 6.62 -3.27
N ASP A 380 30.92 6.45 -4.06
CA ASP A 380 31.43 7.44 -5.01
C ASP A 380 31.57 6.75 -6.37
N LYS A 381 30.90 7.27 -7.39
CA LYS A 381 30.92 6.71 -8.74
C LYS A 381 32.14 7.13 -9.56
N GLU A 382 32.70 8.31 -9.29
CA GLU A 382 33.81 8.88 -10.07
C GLU A 382 35.14 8.26 -9.65
N ILE A 383 35.34 8.07 -8.34
CA ILE A 383 36.50 7.39 -7.75
C ILE A 383 36.28 5.85 -7.70
N GLY A 384 35.07 5.38 -8.03
CA GLY A 384 34.71 3.95 -7.99
C GLY A 384 34.70 3.35 -6.57
N LYS A 385 34.59 4.20 -5.54
CA LYS A 385 34.77 3.81 -4.14
C LYS A 385 33.60 2.96 -3.65
N GLN A 386 33.85 1.65 -3.55
CA GLN A 386 32.94 0.69 -2.94
C GLN A 386 33.24 0.53 -1.45
N TYR A 387 32.20 0.24 -0.67
CA TYR A 387 32.29 -0.19 0.72
C TYR A 387 31.66 -1.58 0.85
N VAL A 388 32.29 -2.47 1.62
CA VAL A 388 31.78 -3.78 2.00
C VAL A 388 31.32 -3.71 3.45
N PHE A 389 30.11 -4.20 3.73
CA PHE A 389 29.51 -4.14 5.05
C PHE A 389 30.06 -5.20 5.99
N GLU A 390 30.67 -4.73 7.07
CA GLU A 390 31.14 -5.53 8.20
C GLU A 390 30.23 -5.29 9.44
N PRO A 391 29.57 -6.34 9.99
CA PRO A 391 28.66 -6.16 11.13
C PRO A 391 29.32 -5.68 12.43
N GLN A 392 30.61 -5.96 12.62
CA GLN A 392 31.34 -5.70 13.87
C GLN A 392 32.00 -4.31 13.92
N SER A 393 32.45 -3.80 12.78
CA SER A 393 33.25 -2.57 12.63
C SER A 393 32.41 -1.40 12.10
N ALA A 394 31.11 -1.37 12.42
CA ALA A 394 30.08 -0.60 11.71
C ALA A 394 30.22 0.96 11.73
N ASN A 395 31.32 1.53 12.23
CA ASN A 395 31.71 2.94 12.08
C ASN A 395 32.56 3.13 10.82
N MET A 396 32.14 4.02 9.91
CA MET A 396 33.06 4.60 8.92
C MET A 396 32.89 6.13 8.87
N GLN A 397 34.03 6.82 8.88
CA GLN A 397 34.18 8.22 8.53
C GLN A 397 34.88 8.28 7.16
N ILE A 398 34.39 9.09 6.22
CA ILE A 398 35.11 9.36 4.97
C ILE A 398 35.72 10.77 5.06
N PRO A 399 37.06 10.88 5.16
CA PRO A 399 37.77 12.15 5.13
C PRO A 399 37.95 12.63 3.68
N ASN A 400 36.94 13.35 3.17
CA ASN A 400 37.12 14.34 2.10
C ASN A 400 37.02 15.76 2.72
N GLN A 401 37.21 16.82 1.93
CA GLN A 401 37.15 18.21 2.42
C GLN A 401 35.81 18.57 3.12
N ASN A 402 34.71 17.97 2.68
CA ASN A 402 33.51 17.79 3.52
C ASN A 402 33.54 16.36 4.08
N SER A 403 33.35 16.19 5.39
CA SER A 403 33.40 14.89 6.07
C SER A 403 32.03 14.21 6.14
N TRP A 404 32.02 12.89 6.02
CA TRP A 404 30.80 12.08 5.93
C TRP A 404 30.74 10.98 6.99
N TYR A 405 29.53 10.76 7.55
CA TYR A 405 29.19 9.60 8.36
C TYR A 405 27.97 8.86 7.78
N TRP A 406 28.01 7.53 7.82
CA TRP A 406 26.99 6.65 7.25
C TRP A 406 26.71 5.46 8.18
N ARG A 407 25.44 5.03 8.30
CA ARG A 407 25.02 3.83 9.03
C ARG A 407 23.83 3.14 8.33
N PHE A 408 23.72 1.84 8.52
CA PHE A 408 22.62 1.00 8.02
C PHE A 408 21.45 0.94 9.01
N CYS A 409 20.26 0.53 8.54
CA CYS A 409 19.07 0.37 9.38
C CYS A 409 18.56 -1.07 9.39
N LEU A 410 18.23 -1.56 10.59
CA LEU A 410 17.54 -2.84 10.79
C LEU A 410 16.02 -2.63 10.70
N ASN A 411 15.30 -3.53 10.04
CA ASN A 411 13.87 -3.42 9.70
C ASN A 411 13.07 -4.58 10.30
N CYS A 412 11.82 -4.36 10.71
CA CYS A 412 10.99 -5.45 11.23
C CYS A 412 10.59 -6.48 10.15
N TRP A 413 10.72 -7.78 10.45
CA TRP A 413 10.49 -8.93 9.55
C TRP A 413 9.02 -9.37 9.49
N THR A 414 8.42 -9.64 10.65
CA THR A 414 7.14 -10.37 10.83
C THR A 414 5.97 -9.45 11.16
N TYR A 415 6.11 -8.64 12.21
CA TYR A 415 5.08 -7.76 12.76
C TYR A 415 5.58 -6.31 12.80
N ILE A 416 5.46 -5.63 11.66
CA ILE A 416 5.32 -4.17 11.66
C ILE A 416 3.93 -3.85 12.20
N LEU A 417 3.77 -4.04 13.52
CA LEU A 417 2.64 -3.53 14.29
C LEU A 417 2.78 -2.02 14.51
N SER A 418 3.88 -1.40 14.04
CA SER A 418 4.15 0.03 14.11
C SER A 418 5.49 0.52 13.50
N VAL A 419 5.59 1.78 13.05
CA VAL A 419 6.73 2.59 12.51
C VAL A 419 6.73 4.10 12.97
N LEU A 420 5.98 5.01 12.33
CA LEU A 420 5.67 6.45 12.65
C LEU A 420 6.90 7.25 13.05
N SER A 421 7.06 7.42 14.35
CA SER A 421 8.02 8.27 15.02
C SER A 421 9.45 7.75 14.84
N LEU A 422 9.69 6.76 13.97
CA LEU A 422 10.94 6.68 13.21
C LEU A 422 11.28 8.05 12.58
N PHE A 423 10.45 8.51 11.65
CA PHE A 423 10.88 9.46 10.62
C PHE A 423 11.08 10.90 11.13
N PHE A 424 10.78 11.17 12.40
CA PHE A 424 10.98 12.47 13.05
C PHE A 424 11.99 12.45 14.21
N LEU A 425 12.64 11.32 14.46
CA LEU A 425 13.42 11.06 15.68
C LEU A 425 14.93 11.01 15.43
N ILE A 426 15.31 10.76 14.17
CA ILE A 426 16.67 10.36 13.79
C ILE A 426 17.63 11.58 13.76
N CYS A 427 17.08 12.80 13.77
CA CYS A 427 17.86 14.04 13.77
C CYS A 427 18.55 14.37 15.11
N GLU A 428 18.06 13.88 16.25
CA GLU A 428 18.25 14.55 17.55
C GLU A 428 19.51 14.17 18.35
N MET A 429 19.99 12.94 18.27
CA MET A 429 21.09 12.47 19.13
C MET A 429 22.50 12.94 18.71
N ALA A 430 22.56 13.98 17.86
CA ALA A 430 23.78 14.53 17.25
C ALA A 430 23.94 16.05 17.46
N PHE A 431 23.14 16.67 18.32
CA PHE A 431 23.29 18.08 18.70
C PHE A 431 24.24 18.24 19.89
N PHE A 432 25.55 18.24 19.63
CA PHE A 432 26.55 18.77 20.56
C PHE A 432 27.49 19.73 19.84
N ARG A 433 27.30 21.04 20.07
CA ARG A 433 28.23 22.10 19.67
C ARG A 433 29.32 22.25 20.74
N LYS A 434 30.56 22.46 20.32
CA LYS A 434 31.78 22.20 21.13
C LYS A 434 32.02 23.10 22.37
N HIS A 435 31.11 24.01 22.73
CA HIS A 435 31.43 25.21 23.52
C HIS A 435 30.90 25.30 24.97
N VAL A 436 30.11 24.33 25.46
CA VAL A 436 29.47 24.39 26.81
C VAL A 436 30.05 23.34 27.77
N MET A 437 31.39 23.25 27.87
CA MET A 437 32.08 22.11 28.52
C MET A 437 33.29 22.52 29.37
N LEU A 438 33.21 23.63 30.12
CA LEU A 438 34.28 24.09 31.02
C LEU A 438 33.85 24.36 32.48
N ASP A 439 32.65 24.88 32.76
CA ASP A 439 32.31 25.38 34.11
C ASP A 439 31.65 24.37 35.07
N SER A 440 31.14 23.23 34.60
CA SER A 440 30.33 22.32 35.42
C SER A 440 31.11 21.29 36.26
N LEU A 441 32.44 21.37 36.35
CA LEU A 441 33.29 20.41 37.06
C LEU A 441 33.28 20.52 38.60
N LYS A 442 32.37 21.31 39.17
CA LYS A 442 32.22 21.53 40.63
C LYS A 442 30.76 21.47 41.09
N LEU A 443 30.21 20.26 41.27
CA LEU A 443 29.44 19.89 42.47
C LEU A 443 29.09 18.37 42.45
N ILE A 444 29.89 17.54 43.11
CA ILE A 444 29.52 16.16 43.46
C ILE A 444 29.55 16.03 44.98
N ARG A 445 28.37 15.95 45.62
CA ARG A 445 28.17 15.35 46.95
C ARG A 445 26.68 15.23 47.29
N LEU A 446 26.28 14.03 47.70
CA LEU A 446 25.20 13.68 48.67
C LEU A 446 23.82 14.35 48.48
N ASN A 447 22.73 13.58 48.30
CA ASN A 447 22.27 12.63 49.32
C ASN A 447 21.46 11.45 48.76
N LYS A 448 21.57 10.30 49.42
CA LYS A 448 20.53 9.25 49.42
C LYS A 448 19.51 9.58 50.53
N ARG A 449 18.21 9.45 50.24
CA ARG A 449 17.19 9.11 51.25
C ARG A 449 16.13 8.20 50.63
N ASN A 450 15.71 7.20 51.38
CA ASN A 450 14.61 6.31 51.03
C ASN A 450 13.29 6.86 51.59
N THR A 451 12.19 6.66 50.86
CA THR A 451 10.85 6.42 51.43
C THR A 451 10.15 5.36 50.59
N SER A 452 9.17 4.69 51.17
CA SER A 452 8.70 3.37 50.75
C SER A 452 7.27 3.35 50.18
N SER A 453 7.08 2.58 49.11
CA SER A 453 5.88 1.79 48.78
C SER A 453 4.48 2.37 49.07
N SER A 454 3.72 2.59 47.99
CA SER A 454 2.36 2.05 47.89
C SER A 454 2.33 1.00 46.77
N LYS A 455 1.38 0.06 46.81
CA LYS A 455 1.18 -0.92 45.75
C LYS A 455 0.39 -0.28 44.61
N ASP A 456 0.83 -0.48 43.38
CA ASP A 456 -0.03 -0.50 42.20
C ASP A 456 0.34 -1.75 41.39
N GLU A 457 -0.67 -2.55 41.05
CA GLU A 457 -0.49 -3.73 40.20
C GLU A 457 -0.36 -3.29 38.73
N PRO A 458 0.40 -4.01 37.87
CA PRO A 458 0.49 -3.67 36.45
C PRO A 458 -0.88 -3.86 35.77
N VAL A 459 -1.55 -2.74 35.52
CA VAL A 459 -2.94 -2.69 35.05
C VAL A 459 -3.07 -3.31 33.65
N LYS A 460 -3.66 -4.50 33.58
CA LYS A 460 -3.89 -5.27 32.35
C LYS A 460 -5.00 -4.67 31.47
N TRP A 461 -4.65 -3.74 30.56
CA TRP A 461 -5.45 -3.48 29.34
C TRP A 461 -4.69 -2.75 28.21
N LEU A 462 -3.34 -2.72 28.22
CA LEU A 462 -2.54 -1.95 27.26
C LEU A 462 -2.27 -2.69 25.93
N ASP A 463 -3.19 -3.56 25.52
CA ASP A 463 -3.15 -4.29 24.25
C ASP A 463 -3.63 -3.43 23.07
N ASP A 464 -2.92 -3.58 21.94
CA ASP A 464 -3.19 -3.00 20.62
C ASP A 464 -3.35 -1.46 20.49
N ALA A 465 -2.35 -0.84 19.85
CA ALA A 465 -2.35 0.55 19.37
C ALA A 465 -2.09 0.63 17.85
N ALA A 466 -2.69 1.61 17.15
CA ALA A 466 -2.63 1.85 15.68
C ALA A 466 -2.73 3.37 15.35
N THR A 467 -1.78 3.98 14.61
CA THR A 467 -1.76 5.47 14.39
C THR A 467 -0.79 6.05 13.32
N TYR A 468 -1.25 7.18 12.71
CA TYR A 468 -0.57 8.39 12.16
C TYR A 468 0.76 8.38 11.37
N ALA A 469 1.44 7.27 11.06
CA ALA A 469 2.74 7.30 10.30
C ALA A 469 2.67 7.73 8.83
N ASP A 470 1.55 8.31 8.46
CA ASP A 470 0.72 7.61 7.50
C ASP A 470 0.26 8.55 6.42
N VAL A 471 -0.05 9.78 6.83
CA VAL A 471 -0.12 11.00 6.02
C VAL A 471 1.10 11.18 5.10
N GLN A 472 2.27 10.62 5.44
CA GLN A 472 3.53 10.88 4.73
C GLN A 472 3.63 10.23 3.34
N THR A 473 3.03 9.06 3.08
CA THR A 473 3.18 8.37 1.78
C THR A 473 2.21 8.90 0.70
N SER A 474 1.87 10.18 0.74
CA SER A 474 0.78 10.76 -0.06
C SER A 474 1.30 11.61 -1.20
N PHE A 475 0.92 11.27 -2.44
CA PHE A 475 0.92 12.24 -3.52
C PHE A 475 -0.07 13.34 -3.18
N VAL A 476 0.40 14.58 -3.02
CA VAL A 476 -0.43 15.73 -2.69
C VAL A 476 -1.03 16.31 -3.98
N ASP A 477 -2.10 15.67 -4.46
CA ASP A 477 -3.00 16.28 -5.45
C ASP A 477 -4.12 17.01 -4.69
N PRO A 478 -4.30 18.34 -4.86
CA PRO A 478 -5.34 19.09 -4.16
C PRO A 478 -6.77 18.75 -4.63
N CYS A 479 -6.93 17.96 -5.69
CA CYS A 479 -8.21 17.61 -6.30
C CYS A 479 -8.64 16.15 -6.07
N THR A 480 -8.09 15.43 -5.09
CA THR A 480 -8.59 14.10 -4.70
C THR A 480 -10.00 14.20 -4.12
N SER A 481 -11.00 13.86 -4.94
CA SER A 481 -12.38 13.62 -4.51
C SER A 481 -12.48 12.43 -3.56
N LEU A 482 -13.59 12.37 -2.81
CA LEU A 482 -13.89 11.24 -1.93
C LEU A 482 -13.92 9.91 -2.73
N PRO A 483 -13.48 8.78 -2.13
CA PRO A 483 -13.52 7.46 -2.79
C PRO A 483 -14.95 6.93 -3.06
N TYR A 484 -15.96 7.65 -2.57
CA TYR A 484 -17.38 7.47 -2.85
C TYR A 484 -17.97 8.87 -3.13
N PRO A 485 -18.98 9.03 -4.00
CA PRO A 485 -19.60 10.33 -4.23
C PRO A 485 -20.11 10.96 -2.93
N GLU A 486 -19.96 12.27 -2.76
CA GLU A 486 -20.31 13.00 -1.54
C GLU A 486 -21.79 12.81 -1.11
N LYS A 487 -22.68 12.67 -2.10
CA LYS A 487 -24.10 12.33 -1.90
C LYS A 487 -24.34 10.96 -1.27
N GLU A 488 -23.42 10.01 -1.45
CA GLU A 488 -23.51 8.67 -0.86
C GLU A 488 -22.94 8.64 0.56
N LEU A 489 -21.90 9.42 0.83
CA LEU A 489 -21.44 9.67 2.20
C LEU A 489 -22.55 10.36 3.03
N HIS A 490 -23.23 11.37 2.47
CA HIS A 490 -24.44 11.96 3.06
C HIS A 490 -25.50 10.91 3.35
N ARG A 491 -25.91 10.12 2.34
CA ARG A 491 -26.91 9.06 2.47
C ARG A 491 -26.54 8.03 3.55
N PHE A 492 -25.26 7.66 3.67
CA PHE A 492 -24.78 6.72 4.68
C PHE A 492 -24.87 7.31 6.10
N LEU A 493 -24.43 8.56 6.28
CA LEU A 493 -24.50 9.26 7.56
C LEU A 493 -25.95 9.50 8.00
N GLU A 494 -26.82 9.95 7.09
CA GLU A 494 -28.25 10.17 7.37
C GLU A 494 -28.98 8.86 7.71
N ASN A 495 -28.67 7.76 7.03
CA ASN A 495 -29.26 6.44 7.30
C ASN A 495 -28.77 5.79 8.60
N LYS A 496 -27.63 6.21 9.17
CA LYS A 496 -27.08 5.66 10.43
C LYS A 496 -27.05 6.63 11.60
N THR A 497 -27.47 7.89 11.40
CA THR A 497 -27.78 8.82 12.48
C THR A 497 -28.97 8.28 13.27
N PRO A 498 -28.91 8.16 14.62
CA PRO A 498 -29.97 7.47 15.37
C PRO A 498 -31.32 8.21 15.34
N LYS A 499 -32.23 7.79 14.46
CA LYS A 499 -33.66 8.03 14.66
C LYS A 499 -34.12 7.15 15.82
N ILE A 500 -34.77 7.75 16.81
CA ILE A 500 -35.34 7.04 17.96
C ILE A 500 -36.50 6.17 17.44
N VAL A 501 -36.26 4.87 17.35
CA VAL A 501 -37.25 3.85 17.00
C VAL A 501 -37.07 2.68 17.97
N GLU A 502 -38.19 2.13 18.43
CA GLU A 502 -38.21 1.13 19.50
C GLU A 502 -37.70 -0.25 19.03
N LYS A 503 -37.46 -1.15 19.98
CA LYS A 503 -36.86 -2.47 19.73
C LYS A 503 -37.71 -3.31 18.77
N VAL A 504 -37.18 -3.59 17.58
CA VAL A 504 -37.64 -4.66 16.68
C VAL A 504 -36.57 -5.75 16.64
N ASP A 505 -37.00 -7.02 16.56
CA ASP A 505 -36.13 -8.17 16.84
C ASP A 505 -35.16 -8.50 15.68
N ASN A 506 -33.86 -8.34 15.95
CA ASN A 506 -32.76 -8.45 14.98
C ASN A 506 -32.61 -9.85 14.33
N LYS A 507 -33.29 -10.89 14.83
CA LYS A 507 -33.21 -12.25 14.25
C LYS A 507 -33.83 -12.42 12.86
N THR A 508 -34.54 -11.41 12.34
CA THR A 508 -35.29 -11.52 11.07
C THR A 508 -34.57 -10.98 9.84
N ASP A 509 -33.58 -10.10 9.98
CA ASP A 509 -32.97 -9.40 8.82
C ASP A 509 -31.90 -10.24 8.10
N ASP A 510 -31.01 -10.91 8.83
CA ASP A 510 -30.00 -11.83 8.24
C ASP A 510 -30.62 -12.96 7.41
N ARG A 511 -31.82 -13.41 7.79
CA ARG A 511 -32.60 -14.42 7.05
C ARG A 511 -33.16 -13.87 5.73
N ARG A 512 -33.45 -12.57 5.64
CA ARG A 512 -33.94 -11.94 4.40
C ARG A 512 -32.82 -11.65 3.41
N ARG A 513 -31.62 -11.30 3.90
CA ARG A 513 -30.47 -10.95 3.06
C ARG A 513 -29.80 -12.13 2.34
N ASN A 514 -29.99 -13.37 2.82
CA ASN A 514 -29.33 -14.57 2.29
C ASN A 514 -30.23 -15.51 1.45
N ALA A 515 -31.49 -15.13 1.19
CA ALA A 515 -32.53 -16.04 0.66
C ALA A 515 -32.30 -16.62 -0.76
N TRP A 516 -31.22 -16.25 -1.47
CA TRP A 516 -30.88 -16.73 -2.82
C TRP A 516 -29.48 -17.36 -2.91
N LYS A 517 -28.86 -17.68 -1.77
CA LYS A 517 -27.53 -18.32 -1.72
C LYS A 517 -27.69 -19.77 -1.28
N LEU A 518 -27.23 -20.72 -2.09
CA LEU A 518 -27.17 -22.13 -1.72
C LEU A 518 -26.07 -22.32 -0.67
N ASP A 519 -26.38 -23.05 0.40
CA ASP A 519 -25.42 -23.29 1.48
C ASP A 519 -24.66 -24.62 1.30
N PHE A 520 -23.34 -24.48 1.23
CA PHE A 520 -22.38 -25.58 1.17
C PHE A 520 -21.49 -25.60 2.42
N SER A 521 -21.94 -25.02 3.53
CA SER A 521 -21.22 -24.97 4.82
C SER A 521 -20.77 -26.34 5.35
N HIS A 522 -21.46 -27.41 4.94
CA HIS A 522 -21.17 -28.80 5.26
C HIS A 522 -19.94 -29.38 4.53
N ILE A 523 -19.47 -28.76 3.44
CA ILE A 523 -18.25 -29.16 2.73
C ILE A 523 -17.06 -28.33 3.26
N PRO A 524 -15.95 -28.94 3.68
CA PRO A 524 -14.73 -28.22 4.07
C PRO A 524 -14.23 -27.28 2.97
N ILE A 525 -13.77 -26.07 3.30
CA ILE A 525 -13.48 -25.03 2.29
C ILE A 525 -12.36 -25.44 1.33
N GLU A 526 -11.40 -26.24 1.78
CA GLU A 526 -10.36 -26.84 0.93
C GLU A 526 -10.86 -27.93 -0.04
N GLU A 527 -11.98 -28.58 0.26
CA GLU A 527 -12.59 -29.63 -0.60
C GLU A 527 -13.55 -29.04 -1.65
N GLN A 528 -14.09 -27.85 -1.40
CA GLN A 528 -15.00 -27.14 -2.31
C GLN A 528 -14.32 -26.78 -3.64
N VAL A 529 -15.09 -26.87 -4.73
CA VAL A 529 -14.65 -26.53 -6.09
C VAL A 529 -15.48 -25.37 -6.65
N VAL A 530 -14.76 -24.38 -7.18
CA VAL A 530 -15.29 -23.23 -7.94
C VAL A 530 -14.93 -23.46 -9.41
N VAL A 531 -15.92 -23.69 -10.27
CA VAL A 531 -15.68 -23.88 -11.71
C VAL A 531 -15.74 -22.54 -12.44
N LEU A 532 -14.72 -22.26 -13.24
CA LEU A 532 -14.52 -21.02 -13.98
C LEU A 532 -14.52 -21.30 -15.49
N PHE A 533 -15.49 -20.74 -16.21
CA PHE A 533 -15.65 -20.97 -17.66
C PHE A 533 -15.13 -19.81 -18.52
N PRO A 534 -14.17 -20.05 -19.44
CA PRO A 534 -13.56 -19.01 -20.26
C PRO A 534 -14.54 -18.40 -21.28
N GLY A 535 -14.14 -17.25 -21.86
CA GLY A 535 -14.93 -16.52 -22.84
C GLY A 535 -14.34 -16.53 -24.25
N GLN A 536 -15.00 -15.81 -25.16
CA GLN A 536 -14.49 -15.49 -26.49
C GLN A 536 -13.10 -14.82 -26.39
N GLY A 537 -12.17 -15.27 -27.25
CA GLY A 537 -10.76 -14.90 -27.21
C GLY A 537 -9.83 -15.99 -26.65
N ALA A 538 -10.39 -17.02 -26.01
CA ALA A 538 -9.62 -18.15 -25.49
C ALA A 538 -9.43 -19.31 -26.50
N GLN A 539 -10.15 -19.30 -27.64
CA GLN A 539 -10.11 -20.36 -28.64
C GLN A 539 -8.77 -20.45 -29.40
N TYR A 540 -8.38 -21.66 -29.80
CA TYR A 540 -7.26 -21.93 -30.69
C TYR A 540 -7.56 -23.13 -31.59
N VAL A 541 -6.90 -23.23 -32.74
CA VAL A 541 -7.00 -24.44 -33.59
C VAL A 541 -6.30 -25.59 -32.87
N GLY A 542 -7.05 -26.67 -32.63
CA GLY A 542 -6.64 -27.79 -31.79
C GLY A 542 -7.34 -27.86 -30.43
N ILE A 543 -8.28 -26.97 -30.10
CA ILE A 543 -9.23 -27.22 -29.01
C ILE A 543 -10.04 -28.49 -29.32
N GLY A 544 -10.31 -29.32 -28.31
CA GLY A 544 -10.93 -30.64 -28.47
C GLY A 544 -9.90 -31.78 -28.44
N LYS A 545 -8.63 -31.54 -28.79
CA LYS A 545 -7.59 -32.58 -28.89
C LYS A 545 -7.36 -33.33 -27.58
N LYS A 546 -7.60 -32.72 -26.42
CA LYS A 546 -7.35 -33.33 -25.10
C LYS A 546 -8.53 -34.09 -24.52
N VAL A 547 -9.68 -34.09 -25.20
CA VAL A 547 -10.88 -34.81 -24.79
C VAL A 547 -11.30 -35.90 -25.78
N MET A 548 -10.50 -36.15 -26.83
CA MET A 548 -10.73 -37.21 -27.83
C MET A 548 -10.66 -38.64 -27.29
N ASP A 549 -10.20 -38.82 -26.05
CA ASP A 549 -10.19 -40.07 -25.29
C ASP A 549 -11.46 -40.27 -24.43
N CYS A 550 -12.29 -39.23 -24.27
CA CYS A 550 -13.50 -39.26 -23.47
C CYS A 550 -14.76 -39.33 -24.35
N GLY A 551 -15.43 -40.49 -24.36
CA GLY A 551 -16.67 -40.68 -25.13
C GLY A 551 -17.75 -39.63 -24.84
N ARG A 552 -17.99 -39.32 -23.55
CA ARG A 552 -18.95 -38.28 -23.12
C ARG A 552 -18.62 -36.91 -23.72
N ALA A 553 -17.33 -36.56 -23.80
CA ALA A 553 -16.90 -35.28 -24.36
C ALA A 553 -17.09 -35.22 -25.89
N ILE A 554 -16.84 -36.34 -26.59
CA ILE A 554 -17.15 -36.47 -28.03
C ILE A 554 -18.66 -36.35 -28.27
N ASP A 555 -19.49 -36.98 -27.42
CA ASP A 555 -20.95 -36.93 -27.58
C ASP A 555 -21.53 -35.53 -27.37
N VAL A 556 -20.93 -34.72 -26.49
CA VAL A 556 -21.21 -33.27 -26.37
C VAL A 556 -20.93 -32.53 -27.69
N TYR A 557 -19.86 -32.85 -28.42
CA TYR A 557 -19.59 -32.27 -29.74
C TYR A 557 -20.52 -32.80 -30.85
N LYS A 558 -20.92 -34.08 -30.83
CA LYS A 558 -21.92 -34.64 -31.78
C LYS A 558 -23.24 -33.90 -31.64
N LYS A 559 -23.79 -33.87 -30.42
CA LYS A 559 -25.04 -33.20 -30.06
C LYS A 559 -24.99 -31.70 -30.37
N ALA A 560 -23.82 -31.07 -30.21
CA ALA A 560 -23.63 -29.70 -30.67
C ALA A 560 -23.72 -29.55 -32.18
N SER A 561 -23.07 -30.43 -32.94
CA SER A 561 -23.03 -30.38 -34.41
C SER A 561 -24.41 -30.61 -35.03
N GLU A 562 -25.24 -31.48 -34.43
CA GLU A 562 -26.65 -31.67 -34.77
C GLU A 562 -27.48 -30.37 -34.61
N ILE A 563 -27.27 -29.62 -33.52
CA ILE A 563 -28.00 -28.36 -33.26
C ILE A 563 -27.47 -27.22 -34.13
N LEU A 564 -26.16 -27.18 -34.37
CA LEU A 564 -25.50 -26.13 -35.13
C LEU A 564 -25.67 -26.28 -36.65
N GLN A 565 -25.88 -27.52 -37.13
CA GLN A 565 -25.91 -27.94 -38.54
C GLN A 565 -24.55 -27.82 -39.26
N TYR A 566 -23.45 -27.99 -38.51
CA TYR A 566 -22.09 -28.15 -39.05
C TYR A 566 -21.21 -28.91 -38.05
N ASP A 567 -20.15 -29.56 -38.53
CA ASP A 567 -19.16 -30.24 -37.69
C ASP A 567 -18.31 -29.21 -36.91
N LEU A 568 -18.68 -29.00 -35.64
CA LEU A 568 -17.97 -28.09 -34.75
C LEU A 568 -16.63 -28.68 -34.29
N LEU A 569 -16.54 -30.00 -34.11
CA LEU A 569 -15.33 -30.65 -33.62
C LEU A 569 -14.21 -30.54 -34.66
N LYS A 570 -14.50 -30.80 -35.94
CA LYS A 570 -13.53 -30.61 -37.03
C LYS A 570 -13.05 -29.17 -37.13
N LEU A 571 -13.95 -28.18 -37.06
CA LEU A 571 -13.59 -26.76 -37.04
C LEU A 571 -12.70 -26.40 -35.83
N CYS A 572 -12.95 -27.01 -34.67
CA CYS A 572 -12.14 -26.87 -33.47
C CYS A 572 -10.74 -27.50 -33.62
N LEU A 573 -10.64 -28.70 -34.19
CA LEU A 573 -9.39 -29.48 -34.32
C LEU A 573 -8.47 -28.99 -35.45
N GLU A 574 -9.05 -28.60 -36.60
CA GLU A 574 -8.37 -28.32 -37.87
C GLU A 574 -8.43 -26.83 -38.29
N GLY A 575 -9.47 -26.10 -37.90
CA GLY A 575 -9.67 -24.69 -38.28
C GLY A 575 -10.36 -24.53 -39.65
N PRO A 576 -9.98 -23.53 -40.47
CA PRO A 576 -8.88 -22.59 -40.28
C PRO A 576 -9.15 -21.57 -39.16
N LYS A 577 -8.07 -21.03 -38.58
CA LYS A 577 -8.15 -20.05 -37.47
C LYS A 577 -9.03 -18.83 -37.80
N SER A 578 -8.94 -18.32 -39.03
CA SER A 578 -9.73 -17.19 -39.53
C SER A 578 -11.24 -17.44 -39.61
N LYS A 579 -11.68 -18.71 -39.63
CA LYS A 579 -13.09 -19.10 -39.46
C LYS A 579 -13.42 -19.27 -37.98
N LEU A 580 -12.58 -19.99 -37.24
CA LEU A 580 -12.77 -20.26 -35.81
C LEU A 580 -12.80 -18.99 -34.93
N ASP A 581 -12.15 -17.89 -35.33
CA ASP A 581 -12.16 -16.62 -34.60
C ASP A 581 -13.43 -15.78 -34.81
N GLN A 582 -14.24 -16.05 -35.84
CA GLN A 582 -15.48 -15.28 -36.10
C GLN A 582 -16.50 -15.56 -35.00
N THR A 583 -17.27 -14.55 -34.59
CA THR A 583 -18.17 -14.60 -33.42
C THR A 583 -19.13 -15.79 -33.49
N VAL A 584 -19.72 -16.01 -34.67
CA VAL A 584 -20.62 -17.13 -35.03
C VAL A 584 -20.06 -18.53 -34.78
N TYR A 585 -18.74 -18.71 -34.85
CA TYR A 585 -18.09 -20.01 -34.62
C TYR A 585 -17.38 -20.06 -33.26
N CYS A 586 -16.74 -18.97 -32.83
CA CYS A 586 -15.96 -18.95 -31.59
C CYS A 586 -16.83 -19.09 -30.34
N GLN A 587 -18.04 -18.54 -30.32
CA GLN A 587 -18.93 -18.63 -29.16
C GLN A 587 -19.47 -20.05 -28.93
N PRO A 588 -20.03 -20.75 -29.95
CA PRO A 588 -20.29 -22.19 -29.86
C PRO A 588 -19.05 -23.01 -29.52
N ALA A 589 -17.91 -22.74 -30.18
CA ALA A 589 -16.67 -23.48 -29.94
C ALA A 589 -16.20 -23.40 -28.47
N VAL A 590 -16.14 -22.20 -27.88
CA VAL A 590 -15.73 -22.03 -26.48
C VAL A 590 -16.72 -22.71 -25.53
N PHE A 591 -18.03 -22.53 -25.72
CA PHE A 591 -19.06 -23.12 -24.86
C PHE A 591 -19.02 -24.67 -24.89
N VAL A 592 -19.09 -25.27 -26.09
CA VAL A 592 -19.12 -26.74 -26.24
C VAL A 592 -17.81 -27.36 -25.76
N SER A 593 -16.67 -26.75 -26.09
CA SER A 593 -15.36 -27.24 -25.62
C SER A 593 -15.20 -27.14 -24.10
N SER A 594 -15.83 -26.14 -23.47
CA SER A 594 -15.84 -26.01 -22.00
C SER A 594 -16.65 -27.12 -21.32
N LEU A 595 -17.81 -27.47 -21.88
CA LEU A 595 -18.62 -28.57 -21.34
C LEU A 595 -18.05 -29.96 -21.69
N ALA A 596 -17.37 -30.10 -22.82
CA ALA A 596 -16.61 -31.31 -23.16
C ALA A 596 -15.45 -31.56 -22.18
N ALA A 597 -14.71 -30.50 -21.80
CA ALA A 597 -13.68 -30.58 -20.75
C ALA A 597 -14.27 -30.89 -19.36
N TRP A 598 -15.48 -30.40 -19.06
CA TRP A 598 -16.20 -30.73 -17.82
C TRP A 598 -16.57 -32.21 -17.76
N GLU A 599 -17.09 -32.80 -18.84
CA GLU A 599 -17.38 -34.25 -18.87
C GLU A 599 -16.14 -35.13 -18.83
N LYS A 600 -15.00 -34.68 -19.38
CA LYS A 600 -13.72 -35.37 -19.14
C LYS A 600 -13.29 -35.27 -17.67
N ALA A 601 -13.32 -34.10 -17.05
CA ALA A 601 -12.95 -33.97 -15.64
C ALA A 601 -13.87 -34.79 -14.71
N LYS A 602 -15.17 -34.87 -15.01
CA LYS A 602 -16.14 -35.78 -14.37
C LYS A 602 -15.94 -37.28 -14.69
N THR A 603 -14.98 -37.63 -15.55
CA THR A 603 -14.55 -39.02 -15.82
C THR A 603 -13.24 -39.32 -15.06
N GLU A 604 -12.44 -38.29 -14.79
CA GLU A 604 -11.20 -38.39 -14.01
C GLU A 604 -11.45 -38.27 -12.48
N ASP A 605 -12.49 -37.54 -12.06
CA ASP A 605 -12.98 -37.45 -10.68
C ASP A 605 -14.53 -37.43 -10.65
N GLU A 606 -15.15 -38.51 -10.18
CA GLU A 606 -16.61 -38.60 -10.02
C GLU A 606 -17.12 -37.75 -8.84
N THR A 607 -16.29 -37.49 -7.82
CA THR A 607 -16.66 -36.71 -6.61
C THR A 607 -16.84 -35.22 -6.92
N LEU A 608 -16.21 -34.74 -8.00
CA LEU A 608 -16.19 -33.37 -8.46
C LEU A 608 -17.61 -32.74 -8.54
N ASN A 609 -18.60 -33.52 -8.95
CA ASN A 609 -19.98 -33.09 -9.12
C ASN A 609 -20.77 -32.96 -7.80
N GLY A 610 -20.24 -33.51 -6.70
CA GLY A 610 -20.72 -33.29 -5.33
C GLY A 610 -19.94 -32.18 -4.60
N ARG A 611 -18.67 -31.95 -4.97
CA ARG A 611 -17.79 -30.93 -4.35
C ARG A 611 -17.89 -29.54 -4.99
N THR A 612 -18.54 -29.40 -6.14
CA THR A 612 -18.71 -28.10 -6.82
C THR A 612 -19.79 -27.26 -6.16
N THR A 613 -19.41 -26.12 -5.58
CA THR A 613 -20.31 -25.22 -4.83
C THR A 613 -20.71 -23.98 -5.62
N ASP A 614 -19.92 -23.63 -6.64
CA ASP A 614 -19.94 -22.35 -7.33
C ASP A 614 -19.54 -22.49 -8.79
N VAL A 615 -20.22 -21.74 -9.65
CA VAL A 615 -19.93 -21.62 -11.08
C VAL A 615 -19.95 -20.16 -11.52
N ALA A 616 -18.93 -19.76 -12.27
CA ALA A 616 -18.86 -18.45 -12.91
C ALA A 616 -18.24 -18.60 -14.29
N GLY A 617 -18.64 -17.76 -15.25
CA GLY A 617 -18.05 -17.81 -16.59
C GLY A 617 -18.05 -16.46 -17.28
N PHE A 618 -17.01 -16.19 -18.07
CA PHE A 618 -16.77 -14.88 -18.66
C PHE A 618 -17.52 -14.71 -19.98
N SER A 619 -18.46 -13.75 -20.05
CA SER A 619 -19.29 -13.51 -21.24
C SER A 619 -20.04 -14.78 -21.70
N VAL A 620 -19.69 -15.39 -22.84
CA VAL A 620 -20.28 -16.65 -23.31
C VAL A 620 -20.10 -17.80 -22.31
N GLY A 621 -19.04 -17.79 -21.49
CA GLY A 621 -18.82 -18.77 -20.43
C GLY A 621 -19.94 -18.79 -19.36
N GLU A 622 -20.71 -17.71 -19.20
CA GLU A 622 -21.86 -17.69 -18.28
C GLU A 622 -22.94 -18.70 -18.70
N PHE A 623 -23.08 -19.00 -19.99
CA PHE A 623 -23.99 -20.04 -20.45
C PHE A 623 -23.52 -21.45 -20.05
N ALA A 624 -22.20 -21.71 -20.04
CA ALA A 624 -21.66 -22.97 -19.52
C ALA A 624 -21.85 -23.07 -17.99
N ALA A 625 -21.72 -21.95 -17.26
CA ALA A 625 -22.06 -21.87 -15.83
C ALA A 625 -23.54 -22.21 -15.59
N LEU A 626 -24.46 -21.55 -16.33
CA LEU A 626 -25.91 -21.77 -16.25
C LEU A 626 -26.33 -23.22 -16.59
N VAL A 627 -25.60 -23.91 -17.47
CA VAL A 627 -25.83 -25.32 -17.79
C VAL A 627 -25.30 -26.26 -16.70
N LEU A 628 -24.09 -26.03 -16.16
CA LEU A 628 -23.56 -26.84 -15.06
C LEU A 628 -24.45 -26.72 -13.81
N SER A 629 -24.94 -25.52 -13.51
CA SER A 629 -25.87 -25.28 -12.42
C SER A 629 -27.30 -25.78 -12.66
N GLU A 630 -27.58 -26.45 -13.79
CA GLU A 630 -28.89 -26.99 -14.16
C GLU A 630 -29.99 -25.92 -14.32
N VAL A 631 -29.63 -24.65 -14.60
CA VAL A 631 -30.56 -23.51 -14.82
C VAL A 631 -31.09 -23.47 -16.26
N LEU A 632 -30.25 -23.86 -17.22
CA LEU A 632 -30.58 -24.03 -18.64
C LEU A 632 -30.23 -25.45 -19.09
N SER A 633 -30.96 -25.99 -20.07
CA SER A 633 -30.52 -27.21 -20.77
C SER A 633 -29.32 -26.90 -21.68
N PHE A 634 -28.50 -27.91 -21.99
CA PHE A 634 -27.40 -27.77 -22.94
C PHE A 634 -27.92 -27.34 -24.32
N GLU A 635 -28.98 -27.98 -24.79
CA GLU A 635 -29.59 -27.72 -26.09
C GLU A 635 -30.09 -26.28 -26.23
N ASP A 636 -30.76 -25.77 -25.18
CA ASP A 636 -31.33 -24.43 -25.18
C ASP A 636 -30.25 -23.35 -25.02
N ALA A 637 -29.26 -23.60 -24.15
CA ALA A 637 -28.09 -22.74 -24.06
C ALA A 637 -27.34 -22.66 -25.40
N LEU A 638 -27.19 -23.78 -26.13
CA LEU A 638 -26.52 -23.78 -27.43
C LEU A 638 -27.34 -23.06 -28.52
N ARG A 639 -28.67 -23.24 -28.55
CA ARG A 639 -29.57 -22.47 -29.43
C ARG A 639 -29.46 -20.97 -29.16
N LEU A 640 -29.51 -20.56 -27.89
CA LEU A 640 -29.34 -19.18 -27.47
C LEU A 640 -27.95 -18.63 -27.83
N ILE A 641 -26.90 -19.42 -27.69
CA ILE A 641 -25.53 -19.03 -28.07
C ILE A 641 -25.40 -18.88 -29.58
N LYS A 642 -25.99 -19.76 -30.40
CA LYS A 642 -26.03 -19.59 -31.87
C LYS A 642 -26.66 -18.25 -32.25
N ILE A 643 -27.86 -17.98 -31.74
CA ILE A 643 -28.60 -16.73 -32.01
C ILE A 643 -27.85 -15.50 -31.48
N ARG A 644 -27.27 -15.57 -30.27
CA ARG A 644 -26.42 -14.51 -29.69
C ARG A 644 -25.21 -14.23 -30.57
N ALA A 645 -24.53 -15.28 -31.04
CA ALA A 645 -23.31 -15.16 -31.82
C ALA A 645 -23.57 -14.62 -33.23
N GLU A 646 -24.66 -15.05 -33.87
CA GLU A 646 -25.14 -14.54 -35.16
C GLU A 646 -25.52 -13.05 -35.06
N ALA A 647 -26.33 -12.67 -34.07
CA ALA A 647 -26.75 -11.28 -33.91
C ALA A 647 -25.61 -10.34 -33.44
N MET A 648 -24.68 -10.82 -32.60
CA MET A 648 -23.47 -10.04 -32.25
C MET A 648 -22.50 -9.91 -33.44
N GLN A 649 -22.40 -10.93 -34.30
CA GLN A 649 -21.64 -10.81 -35.55
C GLN A 649 -22.30 -9.79 -36.48
N GLU A 650 -23.63 -9.77 -36.59
CA GLU A 650 -24.34 -8.78 -37.39
C GLU A 650 -24.10 -7.34 -36.88
N CYS A 651 -24.19 -7.10 -35.56
CA CYS A 651 -23.79 -5.82 -34.96
C CYS A 651 -22.36 -5.42 -35.36
N SER A 652 -21.41 -6.36 -35.34
CA SER A 652 -20.01 -6.09 -35.71
C SER A 652 -19.77 -5.80 -37.20
N LEU A 653 -20.66 -6.28 -38.08
CA LEU A 653 -20.59 -6.02 -39.53
C LEU A 653 -21.22 -4.66 -39.91
N ARG A 654 -22.14 -4.14 -39.08
CA ARG A 654 -22.81 -2.85 -39.31
C ARG A 654 -21.98 -1.64 -38.86
N GLN A 655 -21.13 -1.78 -37.83
CA GLN A 655 -20.32 -0.68 -37.29
C GLN A 655 -18.90 -1.15 -36.95
N HIS A 656 -17.90 -0.63 -37.68
CA HIS A 656 -16.50 -0.86 -37.35
C HIS A 656 -16.20 -0.26 -35.96
N SER A 657 -15.55 -1.06 -35.12
CA SER A 657 -15.24 -0.75 -33.73
C SER A 657 -14.26 -1.77 -33.16
N GLY A 658 -13.66 -1.48 -32.01
CA GLY A 658 -12.71 -2.37 -31.35
C GLY A 658 -12.79 -2.34 -29.83
N MET A 659 -11.80 -2.99 -29.20
CA MET A 659 -11.65 -2.96 -27.75
C MET A 659 -10.18 -2.78 -27.37
N ILE A 660 -9.91 -1.97 -26.34
CA ILE A 660 -8.57 -1.74 -25.79
C ILE A 660 -8.54 -2.07 -24.29
N THR A 661 -7.49 -2.75 -23.84
CA THR A 661 -7.23 -2.96 -22.40
C THR A 661 -6.47 -1.76 -21.86
N VAL A 662 -7.00 -1.11 -20.83
CA VAL A 662 -6.39 0.05 -20.16
C VAL A 662 -6.02 -0.27 -18.71
N ARG A 663 -4.85 0.23 -18.28
CA ARG A 663 -4.44 0.30 -16.87
C ARG A 663 -4.78 1.67 -16.32
N VAL A 664 -5.43 1.69 -15.17
CA VAL A 664 -5.87 2.89 -14.45
C VAL A 664 -5.33 2.89 -13.02
N ASN A 665 -5.17 4.07 -12.45
CA ASN A 665 -4.74 4.32 -11.08
C ASN A 665 -5.63 5.40 -10.42
N ALA A 666 -5.30 5.85 -9.21
CA ALA A 666 -6.13 6.80 -8.46
C ALA A 666 -6.22 8.22 -9.08
N ALA A 667 -5.25 8.62 -9.91
CA ALA A 667 -5.26 9.90 -10.64
C ALA A 667 -5.88 9.79 -12.05
N THR A 668 -6.35 8.61 -12.46
CA THR A 668 -6.90 8.41 -13.80
C THR A 668 -8.28 9.07 -13.95
N ARG A 669 -8.39 10.06 -14.84
CA ARG A 669 -9.66 10.72 -15.20
C ARG A 669 -10.41 9.98 -16.31
N LEU A 670 -10.71 8.69 -16.09
CA LEU A 670 -11.21 7.81 -17.17
C LEU A 670 -12.56 8.28 -17.74
N GLU A 671 -13.49 8.74 -16.89
CA GLU A 671 -14.84 9.10 -17.34
C GLU A 671 -14.82 10.32 -18.27
N GLU A 672 -14.01 11.33 -17.95
CA GLU A 672 -13.70 12.47 -18.83
C GLU A 672 -13.02 12.01 -20.12
N ALA A 673 -12.06 11.08 -20.04
CA ALA A 673 -11.39 10.53 -21.22
C ALA A 673 -12.35 9.81 -22.18
N LEU A 674 -13.36 9.10 -21.65
CA LEU A 674 -14.39 8.44 -22.44
C LEU A 674 -15.36 9.44 -23.06
N GLU A 675 -15.71 10.54 -22.38
CA GLU A 675 -16.64 11.54 -22.90
C GLU A 675 -16.00 12.49 -23.92
N ASP A 676 -14.77 12.94 -23.68
CA ASP A 676 -14.00 13.70 -24.67
C ASP A 676 -13.74 12.85 -25.94
N ALA A 677 -13.52 11.53 -25.78
CA ALA A 677 -13.40 10.61 -26.92
C ALA A 677 -14.70 10.52 -27.75
N LYS A 678 -15.87 10.46 -27.09
CA LYS A 678 -17.18 10.50 -27.77
C LYS A 678 -17.41 11.82 -28.51
N THR A 679 -17.02 12.94 -27.90
CA THR A 679 -17.07 14.25 -28.54
C THR A 679 -16.23 14.25 -29.81
N TYR A 680 -14.97 13.80 -29.72
CA TYR A 680 -14.05 13.70 -30.86
C TYR A 680 -14.51 12.73 -31.98
N ALA A 681 -15.20 11.65 -31.64
CA ALA A 681 -15.84 10.79 -32.64
C ALA A 681 -17.04 11.47 -33.32
N SER A 682 -17.86 12.20 -32.54
CA SER A 682 -19.00 12.96 -33.06
C SER A 682 -18.56 14.08 -34.01
N GLU A 683 -17.46 14.78 -33.69
CA GLU A 683 -16.82 15.80 -34.55
C GLU A 683 -16.29 15.23 -35.88
N LYS A 684 -16.11 13.91 -35.97
CA LYS A 684 -15.70 13.17 -37.18
C LYS A 684 -16.85 12.43 -37.86
N GLU A 685 -18.10 12.67 -37.45
CA GLU A 685 -19.29 11.97 -37.94
C GLU A 685 -19.27 10.44 -37.68
N GLU A 686 -18.41 9.95 -36.78
CA GLU A 686 -18.34 8.55 -36.35
C GLU A 686 -19.24 8.30 -35.13
N LEU A 687 -19.90 7.14 -35.08
CA LEU A 687 -20.81 6.78 -33.99
C LEU A 687 -20.07 6.81 -32.62
N PRO A 688 -20.49 7.65 -31.66
CA PRO A 688 -19.70 7.96 -30.46
C PRO A 688 -19.86 6.88 -29.38
N ILE A 689 -19.25 5.72 -29.60
CA ILE A 689 -19.16 4.63 -28.64
C ILE A 689 -17.81 4.71 -27.94
N CYS A 690 -17.83 4.88 -26.62
CA CYS A 690 -16.65 4.78 -25.76
C CYS A 690 -17.10 4.39 -24.34
N GLU A 691 -17.08 3.10 -24.02
CA GLU A 691 -17.69 2.56 -22.79
C GLU A 691 -16.79 1.50 -22.15
N VAL A 692 -16.83 1.39 -20.80
CA VAL A 692 -16.21 0.25 -20.11
C VAL A 692 -16.98 -1.02 -20.45
N ALA A 693 -16.34 -1.96 -21.13
CA ALA A 693 -16.91 -3.22 -21.57
C ALA A 693 -16.59 -4.39 -20.62
N ASN A 694 -15.42 -4.38 -19.96
CA ASN A 694 -15.06 -5.37 -18.96
C ASN A 694 -14.30 -4.76 -17.77
N TYR A 695 -14.66 -5.16 -16.55
CA TYR A 695 -13.87 -4.96 -15.33
C TYR A 695 -13.11 -6.26 -15.08
N LEU A 696 -11.79 -6.30 -15.32
CA LEU A 696 -11.00 -7.54 -15.27
C LEU A 696 -10.45 -7.81 -13.87
N PHE A 697 -9.76 -6.83 -13.30
CA PHE A 697 -9.17 -6.85 -11.96
C PHE A 697 -8.72 -5.43 -11.56
N CYS A 698 -8.38 -5.24 -10.29
CA CYS A 698 -8.05 -3.92 -9.73
C CYS A 698 -7.03 -3.16 -10.58
N GLY A 699 -7.44 -1.97 -11.05
CA GLY A 699 -6.62 -1.11 -11.91
C GLY A 699 -6.54 -1.53 -13.38
N VAL A 700 -7.30 -2.53 -13.86
CA VAL A 700 -7.33 -2.92 -15.29
C VAL A 700 -8.76 -3.14 -15.80
N LYS A 701 -9.11 -2.36 -16.82
CA LYS A 701 -10.41 -2.39 -17.51
C LYS A 701 -10.22 -2.67 -19.01
N VAL A 702 -11.28 -3.08 -19.68
CA VAL A 702 -11.37 -3.08 -21.15
C VAL A 702 -12.41 -2.05 -21.56
N ILE A 703 -12.04 -1.17 -22.48
CA ILE A 703 -12.93 -0.19 -23.12
C ILE A 703 -13.37 -0.77 -24.47
N GLY A 704 -14.66 -0.78 -24.76
CA GLY A 704 -15.19 -0.98 -26.10
C GLY A 704 -15.47 0.38 -26.73
N ALA A 705 -14.97 0.61 -27.94
CA ALA A 705 -14.98 1.94 -28.55
C ALA A 705 -15.00 1.89 -30.09
N SER A 706 -15.48 2.97 -30.71
CA SER A 706 -15.30 3.26 -32.14
C SER A 706 -13.84 3.63 -32.45
N GLU A 707 -13.44 3.72 -33.73
CA GLU A 707 -12.02 3.83 -34.10
C GLU A 707 -11.43 5.19 -33.68
N SER A 708 -12.12 6.29 -33.96
CA SER A 708 -11.68 7.62 -33.51
C SER A 708 -11.62 7.75 -31.99
N CYS A 709 -12.50 7.06 -31.26
CA CYS A 709 -12.43 6.95 -29.80
C CYS A 709 -11.18 6.20 -29.34
N ILE A 710 -10.81 5.10 -30.01
CA ILE A 710 -9.58 4.33 -29.71
C ILE A 710 -8.34 5.20 -29.98
N ASP A 711 -8.28 5.89 -31.12
CA ASP A 711 -7.15 6.76 -31.45
C ASP A 711 -7.04 7.96 -30.51
N PHE A 712 -8.16 8.56 -30.11
CA PHE A 712 -8.19 9.61 -29.10
C PHE A 712 -7.62 9.12 -27.76
N LEU A 713 -8.06 7.94 -27.28
CA LEU A 713 -7.57 7.36 -26.04
C LEU A 713 -6.09 6.94 -26.13
N ASN A 714 -5.61 6.47 -27.28
CA ASN A 714 -4.20 6.20 -27.51
C ASN A 714 -3.35 7.47 -27.40
N ASN A 715 -3.80 8.57 -28.00
CA ASN A 715 -3.05 9.83 -28.09
C ASN A 715 -3.11 10.68 -26.81
N ASN A 716 -4.14 10.50 -25.96
CA ASN A 716 -4.36 11.33 -24.76
C ASN A 716 -4.07 10.61 -23.42
N GLN A 717 -3.34 9.48 -23.45
CA GLN A 717 -2.98 8.69 -22.25
C GLN A 717 -2.44 9.55 -21.09
N GLU A 718 -1.56 10.49 -21.40
CA GLU A 718 -0.95 11.40 -20.41
C GLU A 718 -1.95 12.42 -19.85
N LYS A 719 -2.80 13.02 -20.71
CA LYS A 719 -3.82 14.03 -20.34
C LYS A 719 -4.74 13.54 -19.22
N TYR A 720 -5.12 12.25 -19.24
CA TYR A 720 -6.03 11.64 -18.26
C TYR A 720 -5.38 10.58 -17.36
N VAL A 721 -4.05 10.48 -17.38
CA VAL A 721 -3.25 9.62 -16.48
C VAL A 721 -3.64 8.13 -16.49
N PHE A 722 -3.78 7.54 -17.69
CA PHE A 722 -3.93 6.08 -17.87
C PHE A 722 -2.90 5.52 -18.87
N GLN A 723 -2.85 4.19 -18.99
CA GLN A 723 -2.00 3.52 -19.98
C GLN A 723 -2.81 2.49 -20.78
N VAL A 724 -2.81 2.60 -22.11
CA VAL A 724 -3.28 1.54 -22.99
C VAL A 724 -2.25 0.41 -22.96
N ILE A 725 -2.67 -0.78 -22.54
CA ILE A 725 -1.82 -1.96 -22.45
C ILE A 725 -1.74 -2.67 -23.81
N LYS A 726 -2.89 -2.82 -24.48
CA LYS A 726 -3.04 -3.61 -25.71
C LYS A 726 -4.40 -3.36 -26.38
N ARG A 727 -4.42 -3.25 -27.72
CA ARG A 727 -5.64 -3.43 -28.53
C ARG A 727 -5.96 -4.93 -28.65
N LEU A 728 -7.20 -5.31 -28.36
CA LEU A 728 -7.65 -6.70 -28.42
C LEU A 728 -7.89 -7.14 -29.87
N ALA A 729 -7.66 -8.43 -30.14
CA ALA A 729 -7.89 -9.04 -31.45
C ALA A 729 -9.38 -9.40 -31.63
N VAL A 730 -10.22 -8.36 -31.67
CA VAL A 730 -11.68 -8.44 -31.82
C VAL A 730 -12.14 -7.36 -32.81
N ASN A 731 -13.21 -7.64 -33.55
CA ASN A 731 -13.74 -6.79 -34.61
C ASN A 731 -14.94 -5.92 -34.18
N SER A 732 -15.18 -5.76 -32.86
CA SER A 732 -16.28 -4.94 -32.37
C SER A 732 -16.13 -4.52 -30.91
N ALA A 733 -16.80 -3.43 -30.54
CA ALA A 733 -17.01 -2.99 -29.15
C ALA A 733 -18.06 -3.87 -28.43
N PHE A 734 -17.76 -5.14 -28.16
CA PHE A 734 -18.65 -6.04 -27.41
C PHE A 734 -18.92 -5.54 -25.98
N HIS A 735 -20.05 -5.92 -25.38
CA HIS A 735 -20.49 -5.48 -24.03
C HIS A 735 -20.70 -3.97 -23.85
N THR A 736 -20.86 -3.23 -24.96
CA THR A 736 -21.29 -1.82 -25.01
C THR A 736 -22.70 -1.70 -25.57
N ILE A 737 -23.26 -0.49 -25.55
CA ILE A 737 -24.56 -0.16 -26.16
C ILE A 737 -24.69 -0.58 -27.64
N LEU A 738 -23.58 -0.72 -28.39
CA LEU A 738 -23.58 -1.20 -29.77
C LEU A 738 -24.25 -2.59 -29.93
N MET A 739 -24.17 -3.43 -28.90
CA MET A 739 -24.74 -4.77 -28.90
C MET A 739 -26.24 -4.81 -28.54
N LYS A 740 -26.90 -3.65 -28.42
CA LYS A 740 -28.31 -3.56 -27.99
C LYS A 740 -29.27 -4.32 -28.91
N ASN A 741 -29.06 -4.28 -30.23
CA ASN A 741 -29.88 -5.02 -31.19
C ASN A 741 -29.75 -6.53 -30.99
N ALA A 742 -28.51 -7.03 -30.83
CA ALA A 742 -28.25 -8.44 -30.54
C ALA A 742 -28.89 -8.90 -29.22
N ALA A 743 -28.93 -8.02 -28.22
CA ALA A 743 -29.60 -8.28 -26.95
C ALA A 743 -31.14 -8.39 -27.11
N ASP A 744 -31.75 -7.59 -27.98
CA ASP A 744 -33.20 -7.67 -28.23
C ASP A 744 -33.59 -8.89 -29.09
N THR A 745 -32.72 -9.30 -30.03
CA THR A 745 -32.86 -10.60 -30.72
C THR A 745 -32.79 -11.77 -29.72
N LEU A 746 -31.79 -11.75 -28.82
CA LEU A 746 -31.66 -12.76 -27.76
C LEU A 746 -32.84 -12.74 -26.78
N LYS A 747 -33.38 -11.55 -26.44
CA LYS A 747 -34.57 -11.37 -25.61
C LYS A 747 -35.82 -12.02 -26.22
N ASN A 748 -35.94 -12.00 -27.55
CA ASN A 748 -37.02 -12.70 -28.23
C ASN A 748 -36.81 -14.22 -28.17
N ALA A 749 -35.62 -14.71 -28.55
CA ALA A 749 -35.29 -16.14 -28.51
C ALA A 749 -35.39 -16.76 -27.10
N LEU A 750 -35.17 -15.97 -26.04
CA LEU A 750 -35.32 -16.42 -24.67
C LEU A 750 -36.76 -16.76 -24.27
N LYS A 751 -37.80 -16.19 -24.91
CA LYS A 751 -39.20 -16.32 -24.44
C LYS A 751 -39.64 -17.77 -24.27
N ASP A 752 -39.28 -18.60 -25.24
CA ASP A 752 -39.76 -19.98 -25.37
C ASP A 752 -38.85 -20.99 -24.63
N ILE A 753 -37.74 -20.51 -24.04
CA ILE A 753 -36.78 -21.32 -23.30
C ILE A 753 -37.23 -21.49 -21.85
N LYS A 754 -37.32 -22.74 -21.39
CA LYS A 754 -37.54 -23.07 -19.97
C LYS A 754 -36.31 -22.71 -19.14
N ILE A 755 -36.53 -22.02 -18.03
CA ILE A 755 -35.50 -21.74 -17.01
C ILE A 755 -35.87 -22.51 -15.74
N ASN A 756 -34.87 -23.10 -15.09
CA ASN A 756 -35.04 -23.72 -13.78
C ASN A 756 -34.66 -22.71 -12.67
N GLU A 757 -35.60 -22.46 -11.75
CA GLU A 757 -35.38 -21.59 -10.58
C GLU A 757 -34.69 -22.30 -9.39
N GLN A 758 -34.42 -23.61 -9.51
CA GLN A 758 -33.72 -24.41 -8.49
C GLN A 758 -32.35 -24.87 -9.03
N PRO A 759 -31.32 -24.01 -9.01
CA PRO A 759 -29.98 -24.40 -9.44
C PRO A 759 -29.33 -25.41 -8.49
N ARG A 760 -28.44 -26.22 -9.05
CA ARG A 760 -27.56 -27.14 -8.30
C ARG A 760 -26.45 -26.42 -7.52
N THR A 761 -25.91 -25.33 -8.08
CA THR A 761 -24.70 -24.64 -7.62
C THR A 761 -24.88 -23.13 -7.65
N ASN A 762 -24.07 -22.37 -6.89
CA ASN A 762 -24.21 -20.91 -6.88
C ASN A 762 -23.70 -20.30 -8.20
N VAL A 763 -24.56 -19.52 -8.87
CA VAL A 763 -24.26 -18.96 -10.21
C VAL A 763 -24.02 -17.46 -10.12
N TYR A 764 -22.96 -16.97 -10.76
CA TYR A 764 -22.60 -15.54 -10.78
C TYR A 764 -22.97 -14.87 -12.11
N SER A 765 -23.58 -13.68 -12.07
CA SER A 765 -23.93 -12.93 -13.27
C SER A 765 -22.92 -11.85 -13.62
N ASN A 766 -22.45 -11.84 -14.88
CA ASN A 766 -21.54 -10.81 -15.36
C ASN A 766 -22.17 -9.40 -15.38
N TYR A 767 -23.50 -9.29 -15.49
CA TYR A 767 -24.18 -7.99 -15.49
C TYR A 767 -24.26 -7.38 -14.09
N THR A 768 -24.71 -8.16 -13.09
CA THR A 768 -24.88 -7.65 -11.73
C THR A 768 -23.54 -7.55 -11.00
N GLY A 769 -22.60 -8.47 -11.28
CA GLY A 769 -21.36 -8.67 -10.53
C GLY A 769 -21.57 -9.45 -9.22
N LYS A 770 -22.76 -10.06 -9.06
CA LYS A 770 -23.24 -10.74 -7.85
C LYS A 770 -23.80 -12.12 -8.23
N LEU A 771 -24.30 -12.88 -7.26
CA LEU A 771 -25.08 -14.09 -7.56
C LEU A 771 -26.30 -13.73 -8.43
N HIS A 772 -26.72 -14.64 -9.28
CA HIS A 772 -28.04 -14.59 -9.92
C HIS A 772 -29.12 -14.67 -8.83
N ILE A 773 -30.19 -13.89 -9.00
CA ILE A 773 -31.42 -14.10 -8.23
C ILE A 773 -32.18 -15.20 -8.96
N TYR A 774 -32.36 -16.36 -8.32
CA TYR A 774 -32.99 -17.53 -8.94
C TYR A 774 -34.51 -17.34 -9.06
N LYS A 775 -34.88 -16.52 -10.03
CA LYS A 775 -36.23 -16.26 -10.50
C LYS A 775 -36.18 -16.06 -12.00
N GLU A 776 -37.09 -16.70 -12.74
CA GLU A 776 -37.07 -16.76 -14.20
C GLU A 776 -36.90 -15.38 -14.82
N LYS A 777 -37.75 -14.42 -14.43
CA LYS A 777 -37.73 -13.04 -14.95
C LYS A 777 -36.36 -12.37 -14.75
N GLN A 778 -35.79 -12.47 -13.54
CA GLN A 778 -34.50 -11.88 -13.20
C GLN A 778 -33.35 -12.53 -13.98
N ILE A 779 -33.38 -13.86 -14.19
CA ILE A 779 -32.40 -14.58 -15.01
C ILE A 779 -32.50 -14.14 -16.48
N ARG A 780 -33.72 -14.07 -17.05
CA ARG A 780 -33.94 -13.56 -18.42
C ARG A 780 -33.42 -12.12 -18.57
N GLU A 781 -33.75 -11.23 -17.63
CA GLU A 781 -33.30 -9.84 -17.64
C GLU A 781 -31.77 -9.72 -17.54
N ALA A 782 -31.12 -10.54 -16.71
CA ALA A 782 -29.67 -10.57 -16.56
C ALA A 782 -28.96 -11.09 -17.83
N ILE A 783 -29.42 -12.19 -18.44
CA ILE A 783 -28.84 -12.74 -19.68
C ILE A 783 -28.96 -11.73 -20.84
N VAL A 784 -30.10 -11.05 -20.97
CA VAL A 784 -30.30 -10.00 -21.99
C VAL A 784 -29.40 -8.80 -21.73
N LYS A 785 -29.31 -8.33 -20.48
CA LYS A 785 -28.44 -7.20 -20.11
C LYS A 785 -26.96 -7.50 -20.36
N GLN A 786 -26.52 -8.73 -20.10
CA GLN A 786 -25.14 -9.17 -20.27
C GLN A 786 -24.54 -8.86 -21.65
N VAL A 787 -25.34 -8.91 -22.71
CA VAL A 787 -24.87 -8.73 -24.10
C VAL A 787 -24.38 -7.31 -24.38
N TYR A 788 -24.96 -6.28 -23.74
CA TYR A 788 -24.72 -4.85 -24.00
C TYR A 788 -24.38 -4.04 -22.75
N SER A 789 -23.96 -4.71 -21.67
CA SER A 789 -23.55 -4.09 -20.42
C SER A 789 -22.22 -4.69 -19.95
N PRO A 790 -21.38 -3.94 -19.21
CA PRO A 790 -20.06 -4.38 -18.79
C PRO A 790 -20.04 -5.72 -18.06
N VAL A 791 -19.06 -6.55 -18.42
CA VAL A 791 -18.70 -7.77 -17.70
C VAL A 791 -17.99 -7.42 -16.39
N LYS A 792 -18.67 -7.61 -15.26
CA LYS A 792 -18.19 -7.34 -13.89
C LYS A 792 -17.37 -8.50 -13.31
N TRP A 793 -16.34 -8.94 -14.04
CA TRP A 793 -15.55 -10.11 -13.64
C TRP A 793 -14.72 -9.86 -12.38
N GLU A 794 -14.18 -8.65 -12.21
CA GLU A 794 -13.49 -8.22 -10.99
C GLU A 794 -14.37 -8.45 -9.74
N GLN A 795 -15.64 -8.03 -9.79
CA GLN A 795 -16.58 -8.15 -8.68
C GLN A 795 -16.93 -9.61 -8.37
N ILE A 796 -17.14 -10.43 -9.41
CA ILE A 796 -17.35 -11.89 -9.25
C ILE A 796 -16.14 -12.53 -8.56
N GLN A 797 -14.93 -12.22 -9.02
CA GLN A 797 -13.69 -12.75 -8.45
C GLN A 797 -13.45 -12.26 -7.00
N GLN A 798 -13.83 -11.02 -6.66
CA GLN A 798 -13.82 -10.53 -5.29
C GLN A 798 -14.78 -11.30 -4.38
N LEU A 799 -16.02 -11.58 -4.83
CA LEU A 799 -16.99 -12.36 -4.07
C LEU A 799 -16.57 -13.82 -3.88
N LEU A 800 -15.95 -14.43 -4.90
CA LEU A 800 -15.38 -15.77 -4.80
C LEU A 800 -14.16 -15.81 -3.85
N HIS A 801 -13.29 -14.81 -3.93
CA HIS A 801 -12.16 -14.65 -3.00
C HIS A 801 -12.61 -14.44 -1.55
N ALA A 802 -13.75 -13.78 -1.34
CA ALA A 802 -14.34 -13.54 -0.01
C ALA A 802 -14.90 -14.82 0.67
N LYS A 803 -14.93 -15.99 -0.01
CA LYS A 803 -15.36 -17.27 0.59
C LYS A 803 -14.31 -17.96 1.46
N HIS A 804 -13.08 -17.46 1.50
CA HIS A 804 -12.00 -18.09 2.27
C HIS A 804 -12.30 -18.15 3.78
N LYS A 805 -11.79 -19.19 4.45
CA LYS A 805 -11.79 -19.30 5.92
C LYS A 805 -10.35 -19.51 6.37
N ASP A 806 -9.86 -18.73 7.33
CA ASP A 806 -8.49 -18.85 7.89
C ASP A 806 -7.37 -18.90 6.82
N PHE A 807 -7.54 -18.12 5.75
CA PHE A 807 -6.73 -18.10 4.53
C PHE A 807 -6.66 -19.42 3.72
N LYS A 808 -7.48 -20.43 4.04
CA LYS A 808 -7.78 -21.56 3.16
C LYS A 808 -8.82 -21.13 2.11
N PHE A 809 -8.66 -21.62 0.89
CA PHE A 809 -9.49 -21.29 -0.27
C PHE A 809 -10.00 -22.57 -0.94
N PRO A 810 -11.14 -22.52 -1.66
CA PRO A 810 -11.58 -23.59 -2.53
C PRO A 810 -10.63 -23.78 -3.73
N THR A 811 -10.77 -24.92 -4.41
CA THR A 811 -10.10 -25.18 -5.68
C THR A 811 -10.74 -24.36 -6.80
N PHE A 812 -9.95 -23.54 -7.50
CA PHE A 812 -10.40 -22.71 -8.62
C PHE A 812 -10.09 -23.41 -9.94
N MET A 813 -11.08 -24.06 -10.53
CA MET A 813 -10.93 -24.93 -11.68
C MET A 813 -11.34 -24.20 -12.96
N GLU A 814 -10.39 -23.75 -13.80
CA GLU A 814 -10.69 -23.21 -15.13
C GLU A 814 -10.86 -24.34 -16.15
N VAL A 815 -12.05 -24.46 -16.73
CA VAL A 815 -12.48 -25.62 -17.53
C VAL A 815 -12.79 -25.19 -18.95
N GLY A 816 -12.08 -25.76 -19.93
CA GLY A 816 -12.24 -25.43 -21.35
C GLY A 816 -10.95 -24.88 -21.97
N PRO A 817 -11.05 -24.05 -23.03
CA PRO A 817 -9.87 -23.57 -23.75
C PRO A 817 -9.14 -22.44 -23.01
N GLY A 818 -7.81 -22.46 -23.05
CA GLY A 818 -6.96 -21.39 -22.51
C GLY A 818 -6.63 -21.50 -21.01
N LYS A 819 -6.12 -20.39 -20.45
CA LYS A 819 -5.76 -20.21 -19.02
C LYS A 819 -5.95 -18.75 -18.57
N GLN A 820 -6.90 -18.04 -19.18
CA GLN A 820 -7.04 -16.59 -19.04
C GLN A 820 -7.62 -16.19 -17.68
N LEU A 821 -8.55 -16.98 -17.15
CA LEU A 821 -9.19 -16.69 -15.87
C LEU A 821 -8.22 -16.94 -14.71
N GLY A 822 -7.38 -17.97 -14.80
CA GLY A 822 -6.24 -18.19 -13.90
C GLY A 822 -5.21 -17.06 -13.95
N ALA A 823 -4.89 -16.56 -15.15
CA ALA A 823 -3.99 -15.42 -15.31
C ALA A 823 -4.56 -14.13 -14.68
N ILE A 824 -5.89 -13.94 -14.69
CA ILE A 824 -6.59 -12.86 -13.99
C ILE A 824 -6.59 -13.10 -12.47
N LEU A 825 -6.95 -14.30 -12.01
CA LEU A 825 -6.94 -14.70 -10.60
C LEU A 825 -5.56 -14.48 -9.95
N LEU A 826 -4.47 -14.75 -10.66
CA LEU A 826 -3.10 -14.46 -10.22
C LEU A 826 -2.83 -12.95 -10.00
N LYS A 827 -3.50 -12.07 -10.73
CA LYS A 827 -3.42 -10.61 -10.52
C LYS A 827 -4.27 -10.13 -9.34
N ILE A 828 -5.37 -10.82 -9.06
CA ILE A 828 -6.28 -10.50 -7.95
C ILE A 828 -5.74 -11.04 -6.62
N SER A 829 -5.39 -12.33 -6.55
CA SER A 829 -4.91 -12.97 -5.32
C SER A 829 -3.95 -14.12 -5.59
N LYS A 830 -2.67 -13.88 -5.29
CA LYS A 830 -1.62 -14.91 -5.25
C LYS A 830 -1.87 -16.01 -4.21
N LYS A 831 -2.77 -15.80 -3.23
CA LYS A 831 -3.17 -16.84 -2.26
C LYS A 831 -4.19 -17.79 -2.89
N ALA A 832 -5.28 -17.26 -3.42
CA ALA A 832 -6.30 -18.06 -4.11
C ALA A 832 -5.73 -18.84 -5.31
N TYR A 833 -4.84 -18.21 -6.09
CA TYR A 833 -4.16 -18.84 -7.23
C TYR A 833 -3.29 -20.06 -6.86
N LYS A 834 -2.92 -20.28 -5.58
CA LYS A 834 -2.23 -21.53 -5.18
C LYS A 834 -3.11 -22.77 -5.36
N ASN A 835 -4.43 -22.60 -5.33
CA ASN A 835 -5.42 -23.66 -5.51
C ASN A 835 -6.08 -23.58 -6.89
N TYR A 836 -5.43 -22.91 -7.85
CA TYR A 836 -5.88 -22.86 -9.24
C TYR A 836 -5.50 -24.13 -10.00
N VAL A 837 -6.48 -24.74 -10.66
CA VAL A 837 -6.33 -25.89 -11.56
C VAL A 837 -6.84 -25.50 -12.93
N SER A 838 -6.19 -26.01 -13.97
CA SER A 838 -6.58 -25.80 -15.37
C SER A 838 -6.88 -27.16 -15.99
N CYS A 839 -8.10 -27.30 -16.51
CA CYS A 839 -8.61 -28.51 -17.16
C CYS A 839 -8.80 -28.21 -18.66
N PRO A 840 -7.73 -28.34 -19.46
CA PRO A 840 -7.69 -27.88 -20.84
C PRO A 840 -8.35 -28.86 -21.81
N VAL A 841 -8.78 -28.32 -22.95
CA VAL A 841 -9.45 -29.02 -24.05
C VAL A 841 -8.61 -29.09 -25.32
#